data_AF-A0A4Y6R5P9-F1
#
_entry.id   AF-A0A4Y6R5P9-F1
#
_cell.length_a   1.000
_cell.length_b   1.000
_cell.length_c   1.000
_cell.angle_alpha   90.00
_cell.angle_beta   90.00
_cell.angle_gamma   90.00
#
_symmetry.space_group_name_H-M   'P 1'
#
loop_
_entity.id
_entity.type
_entity.pdbx_description
1 polymer ?
#
loop_
_entity_poly.entity_id
_entity_poly.type
_entity_poly.pdbx_seq_one_letter_code
_entity_poly.pdbx_strand_id
1 'polypeptide(L)'
;MNVLGQACAVFHASSLVGGTDIRQAAGPSAGSGVASLHRAPTHPWRRPMADTQQPFPLLGTVRPGQAALGSKAATLNDLSAVGFRVPPGFIVTAEAFDRPGRILADALQDAADRIGPGPFAVRSSATAEDLPDASYAGLYETFLNIPRDDLEDATRRCLASAAHPRVVAYESARGASGQEQPAAPAMAVLIQQMVQPLAAGVAFTANPLTGDRDETIVTAVHGLGEPLVAGDAVGEQWSVRDQDAVATRNAGTLTPAQAREVAGLARSVAAHAGAPQDIEWAIDTDGVLFLLQARPMTALPEAVDWVVPGKGLWSRNFRLGEWLPDPMTPLFEDWVLPRIESGYLDGMQGDARVRVPFRYASVNGWYYNAPPVPSPRLLGRVILDSRGRAPWFLFNALLRVSTNPAAAHRAVLHGLELKWRNHLLPEYRQLVRNAEREVDSASPARLVELVDAVCNQAGIYLWSLSIVGGSAWKMESALARFWQKHLAGPLHRTAAGATGHQVLLRGLPGTAPAGVSHAVYSLDWYHPTAGESFLSHKGADQLPATGKAEGLSAQRADAEAAARQALKDQPRLLARFNALLEVAQHYAALREEQSHDLSLAWPLLRRCARRLGEHLVATGLIEDPADVHFLNLNEVTGRSAGTRPPVASRRDTWQRQRNLAAPLTLGETGRFIGDPIARAVDAARSSHDLPEGAIVGHPASTGRITGIVRVMHGPEDFDSFLEGEVLVAKSTAPAWTPLFALAAAIITDGGTLAAHASLVAREFGIPAVVGTGDATLQLRTGQRVTVDGGAGIVIPTGRGNSGSPKW
;
A
#
# COMPACT_ATOMS: atom_id res chain seq x y z
N MET A 1 38.87 -28.31 26.12
CA MET A 1 39.76 -27.64 27.08
C MET A 1 38.94 -26.59 27.80
N ASN A 2 38.74 -26.85 29.10
CA ASN A 2 38.16 -26.04 30.19
C ASN A 2 36.80 -25.35 29.97
N VAL A 3 35.80 -25.40 30.85
CA VAL A 3 35.35 -26.15 32.05
C VAL A 3 33.94 -25.54 32.26
N LEU A 4 32.82 -26.26 32.09
CA LEU A 4 32.04 -27.02 33.10
C LEU A 4 31.56 -26.23 34.35
N GLY A 5 30.27 -26.38 34.69
CA GLY A 5 29.71 -26.22 36.05
C GLY A 5 28.45 -25.34 36.10
N GLN A 6 27.21 -25.84 35.89
CA GLN A 6 26.33 -26.59 36.82
C GLN A 6 25.99 -25.91 38.17
N ALA A 7 24.67 -25.74 38.39
CA ALA A 7 23.86 -26.14 39.58
C ALA A 7 22.71 -25.12 39.80
N CYS A 8 21.42 -25.48 39.67
CA CYS A 8 20.55 -26.14 40.69
C CYS A 8 20.42 -25.32 41.99
N ALA A 9 19.30 -25.15 42.69
CA ALA A 9 17.88 -25.53 42.58
C ALA A 9 17.17 -24.91 43.83
N VAL A 10 15.85 -24.61 43.72
CA VAL A 10 14.75 -24.77 44.71
C VAL A 10 14.94 -24.36 46.20
N PHE A 11 14.02 -23.53 46.72
CA PHE A 11 13.24 -23.65 48.01
C PHE A 11 12.39 -22.37 48.18
N HIS A 12 11.05 -22.35 48.07
CA HIS A 12 9.96 -22.70 49.01
C HIS A 12 9.74 -21.76 50.24
N ALA A 13 8.57 -21.10 50.20
CA ALA A 13 7.57 -20.96 51.26
C ALA A 13 7.56 -19.78 52.29
N SER A 14 6.33 -19.25 52.46
CA SER A 14 5.65 -18.86 53.72
C SER A 14 5.53 -17.38 54.12
N SER A 15 4.35 -16.81 53.80
CA SER A 15 3.27 -16.33 54.71
C SER A 15 3.56 -15.60 56.04
N LEU A 16 2.77 -14.53 56.29
CA LEU A 16 1.97 -14.16 57.49
C LEU A 16 2.01 -12.63 57.73
N VAL A 17 0.89 -11.91 57.58
CA VAL A 17 -0.13 -11.55 58.61
C VAL A 17 0.36 -10.52 59.64
N GLY A 18 -0.41 -9.43 59.78
CA GLY A 18 -0.37 -8.53 60.94
C GLY A 18 -1.01 -7.18 60.69
N GLY A 19 -2.32 -7.04 60.96
CA GLY A 19 -2.98 -5.74 61.11
C GLY A 19 -2.88 -5.21 62.54
N THR A 20 -3.07 -3.90 62.73
CA THR A 20 -3.88 -3.24 63.80
C THR A 20 -3.57 -1.73 63.87
N ASP A 21 -4.52 -0.93 63.38
CA ASP A 21 -5.36 0.06 64.09
C ASP A 21 -4.83 0.95 65.27
N ILE A 22 -5.31 2.23 65.24
CA ILE A 22 -5.82 3.09 66.34
C ILE A 22 -5.00 4.30 66.92
N ARG A 23 -5.68 5.47 66.85
CA ARG A 23 -5.71 6.73 67.70
C ARG A 23 -4.57 7.77 67.60
N GLN A 24 -4.86 9.04 67.24
CA GLN A 24 -5.50 10.18 67.97
C GLN A 24 -4.65 10.85 69.07
N ALA A 25 -4.33 12.14 68.90
CA ALA A 25 -4.22 13.21 69.93
C ALA A 25 -3.76 14.51 69.20
N ALA A 26 -4.53 15.61 69.14
CA ALA A 26 -4.83 16.63 70.16
C ALA A 26 -4.02 17.93 69.92
N GLY A 27 -4.71 19.08 69.86
CA GLY A 27 -4.14 20.43 69.72
C GLY A 27 -3.49 20.97 71.00
N PRO A 28 -3.09 22.25 71.03
CA PRO A 28 -4.01 23.25 71.60
C PRO A 28 -3.98 24.67 70.97
N SER A 29 -4.94 25.45 71.46
CA SER A 29 -5.48 26.77 71.12
C SER A 29 -4.78 28.01 71.75
N ALA A 30 -5.20 29.19 71.26
CA ALA A 30 -5.47 30.49 71.94
C ALA A 30 -4.69 31.67 71.31
N GLY A 31 -5.23 32.89 71.12
CA GLY A 31 -6.50 33.52 71.50
C GLY A 31 -6.43 35.06 71.33
N SER A 32 -7.55 35.73 71.65
CA SER A 32 -7.85 37.20 71.69
C SER A 32 -8.28 37.83 70.36
N GLY A 33 -9.45 38.48 70.17
CA GLY A 33 -10.39 39.22 71.06
C GLY A 33 -10.40 40.71 70.58
N VAL A 34 -11.47 41.52 70.48
CA VAL A 34 -12.86 41.57 70.97
C VAL A 34 -13.64 42.66 70.18
N ALA A 35 -14.93 42.39 69.91
CA ALA A 35 -16.17 43.22 69.78
C ALA A 35 -16.23 44.67 69.21
N SER A 36 -17.26 44.96 68.40
CA SER A 36 -18.54 45.55 68.87
C SER A 36 -19.63 45.62 67.78
N LEU A 37 -20.89 45.53 68.20
CA LEU A 37 -22.15 45.54 67.44
C LEU A 37 -22.64 46.97 67.18
N HIS A 38 -23.28 47.24 66.02
CA HIS A 38 -24.44 48.13 65.90
C HIS A 38 -25.30 47.82 64.65
N ARG A 39 -26.62 48.00 64.80
CA ARG A 39 -27.70 47.51 63.93
C ARG A 39 -28.30 48.67 63.11
N ALA A 40 -28.43 48.46 61.79
CA ALA A 40 -29.36 48.99 60.75
C ALA A 40 -29.74 50.49 60.69
N PRO A 41 -29.92 51.06 59.47
CA PRO A 41 -31.26 50.99 58.86
C PRO A 41 -31.28 50.63 57.36
N THR A 42 -32.38 50.00 56.96
CA THR A 42 -32.83 49.71 55.59
C THR A 42 -33.42 50.94 54.91
N HIS A 43 -33.08 51.22 53.63
CA HIS A 43 -33.97 51.62 52.49
C HIS A 43 -33.18 52.20 51.28
N PRO A 44 -33.76 52.31 50.06
CA PRO A 44 -33.53 51.36 48.96
C PRO A 44 -32.97 52.04 47.68
N TRP A 45 -32.72 51.26 46.64
CA TRP A 45 -32.39 51.69 45.28
C TRP A 45 -31.02 52.34 45.05
N ARG A 46 -30.06 51.49 44.69
CA ARG A 46 -29.18 51.64 43.51
C ARG A 46 -28.40 50.34 43.35
N ARG A 47 -28.74 49.55 42.33
CA ARG A 47 -27.78 48.64 41.69
C ARG A 47 -27.03 49.48 40.65
N PRO A 48 -25.70 49.65 40.76
CA PRO A 48 -24.88 49.89 39.59
C PRO A 48 -24.26 48.56 39.17
N MET A 49 -24.73 48.08 38.02
CA MET A 49 -24.03 47.28 37.00
C MET A 49 -22.88 46.37 37.48
N ALA A 50 -23.18 45.07 37.57
CA ALA A 50 -22.17 44.05 37.33
C ALA A 50 -21.86 44.02 35.83
N ASP A 51 -20.94 44.87 35.39
CA ASP A 51 -20.21 44.66 34.13
C ASP A 51 -19.02 43.75 34.44
N THR A 52 -19.29 42.44 34.59
CA THR A 52 -18.24 41.44 34.53
C THR A 52 -18.05 41.05 33.08
N GLN A 53 -17.22 41.83 32.39
CA GLN A 53 -16.52 41.45 31.16
C GLN A 53 -15.97 40.02 31.32
N GLN A 54 -16.54 39.02 30.65
CA GLN A 54 -15.91 37.70 30.62
C GLN A 54 -14.71 37.75 29.65
N PRO A 55 -13.47 37.54 30.14
CA PRO A 55 -12.30 37.45 29.28
C PRO A 55 -12.36 36.19 28.41
N PHE A 56 -11.66 36.17 27.27
CA PHE A 56 -11.52 34.94 26.49
C PHE A 56 -11.00 33.82 27.38
N PRO A 57 -11.63 32.63 27.35
CA PRO A 57 -11.20 31.53 28.20
C PRO A 57 -9.79 31.09 27.84
N LEU A 58 -8.97 30.86 28.87
CA LEU A 58 -7.64 30.28 28.68
C LEU A 58 -7.77 28.78 28.37
N LEU A 59 -6.87 28.30 27.54
CA LEU A 59 -6.74 26.89 27.21
C LEU A 59 -6.47 26.08 28.48
N GLY A 60 -7.27 25.03 28.73
CA GLY A 60 -7.18 24.21 29.95
C GLY A 60 -8.13 24.65 31.07
N THR A 61 -8.91 25.72 30.88
CA THR A 61 -9.84 26.24 31.90
C THR A 61 -11.32 26.04 31.55
N VAL A 62 -11.64 25.64 30.32
CA VAL A 62 -13.03 25.48 29.86
C VAL A 62 -13.56 24.10 30.26
N ARG A 63 -14.77 24.03 30.82
CA ARG A 63 -15.41 22.73 31.10
C ARG A 63 -16.20 22.24 29.88
N PRO A 64 -16.34 20.91 29.70
CA PRO A 64 -17.16 20.34 28.64
C PRO A 64 -18.58 20.93 28.62
N GLY A 65 -19.04 21.36 27.44
CA GLY A 65 -20.38 21.94 27.23
C GLY A 65 -20.53 23.43 27.58
N GLN A 66 -19.49 24.13 28.03
CA GLN A 66 -19.58 25.56 28.41
C GLN A 66 -19.42 26.55 27.24
N ALA A 67 -18.90 26.13 26.09
CA ALA A 67 -18.72 26.98 24.91
C ALA A 67 -18.59 26.13 23.63
N ALA A 68 -19.01 26.69 22.49
CA ALA A 68 -18.71 26.12 21.17
C ALA A 68 -17.25 26.41 20.80
N LEU A 69 -16.34 25.50 21.17
CA LEU A 69 -14.88 25.66 21.00
C LEU A 69 -14.38 25.16 19.63
N GLY A 70 -15.18 24.40 18.90
CA GLY A 70 -14.70 23.59 17.77
C GLY A 70 -13.75 22.47 18.22
N SER A 71 -13.47 21.51 17.32
CA SER A 71 -12.81 20.26 17.69
C SER A 71 -11.38 20.45 18.18
N LYS A 72 -10.55 21.21 17.44
CA LYS A 72 -9.14 21.45 17.81
C LYS A 72 -8.97 22.11 19.17
N ALA A 73 -9.71 23.19 19.42
CA ALA A 73 -9.58 23.92 20.67
C ALA A 73 -10.17 23.13 21.85
N ALA A 74 -11.22 22.32 21.64
CA ALA A 74 -11.73 21.40 22.65
C ALA A 74 -10.69 20.35 23.04
N THR A 75 -10.10 19.67 22.05
CA THR A 75 -9.07 18.64 22.30
C THR A 75 -7.85 19.21 23.03
N LEU A 76 -7.33 20.36 22.61
CA LEU A 76 -6.19 20.98 23.28
C LEU A 76 -6.53 21.55 24.66
N ASN A 77 -7.77 22.01 24.88
CA ASN A 77 -8.24 22.41 26.20
C ASN A 77 -8.22 21.22 27.16
N ASP A 78 -8.76 20.07 26.74
CA ASP A 78 -8.83 18.88 27.57
C ASP A 78 -7.43 18.34 27.90
N LEU A 79 -6.54 18.30 26.90
CA LEU A 79 -5.16 17.86 27.09
C LEU A 79 -4.37 18.81 28.00
N SER A 80 -4.54 20.13 27.86
CA SER A 80 -3.92 21.12 28.75
C SER A 80 -4.42 20.96 30.19
N ALA A 81 -5.73 20.74 30.38
CA ALA A 81 -6.34 20.59 31.70
C ALA A 81 -5.82 19.39 32.50
N VAL A 82 -5.38 18.33 31.82
CA VAL A 82 -4.80 17.13 32.44
C VAL A 82 -3.26 17.17 32.51
N GLY A 83 -2.64 18.28 32.10
CA GLY A 83 -1.22 18.54 32.31
C GLY A 83 -0.31 18.20 31.13
N PHE A 84 -0.84 17.91 29.94
CA PHE A 84 0.00 17.85 28.74
C PHE A 84 0.60 19.22 28.44
N ARG A 85 1.86 19.25 28.01
CA ARG A 85 2.54 20.50 27.68
C ARG A 85 2.06 21.02 26.33
N VAL A 86 1.02 21.82 26.35
CA VAL A 86 0.46 22.54 25.21
C VAL A 86 0.88 24.02 25.32
N PRO A 87 1.23 24.71 24.21
CA PRO A 87 1.53 26.14 24.26
C PRO A 87 0.38 26.95 24.89
N PRO A 88 0.68 27.90 25.79
CA PRO A 88 -0.33 28.78 26.39
C PRO A 88 -1.19 29.45 25.32
N GLY A 89 -2.50 29.51 25.53
CA GLY A 89 -3.42 30.03 24.54
C GLY A 89 -4.77 30.41 25.13
N PHE A 90 -5.59 31.06 24.30
CA PHE A 90 -6.98 31.40 24.62
C PHE A 90 -7.87 31.19 23.39
N ILE A 91 -9.18 31.12 23.62
CA ILE A 91 -10.16 30.75 22.59
C ILE A 91 -11.13 31.90 22.36
N VAL A 92 -11.23 32.33 21.10
CA VAL A 92 -12.21 33.33 20.64
C VAL A 92 -13.41 32.59 20.07
N THR A 93 -14.53 32.61 20.79
CA THR A 93 -15.77 31.94 20.36
C THR A 93 -16.51 32.75 19.30
N ALA A 94 -17.36 32.09 18.48
CA ALA A 94 -18.16 32.75 17.46
C ALA A 94 -19.03 33.90 18.03
N GLU A 95 -19.61 33.71 19.22
CA GLU A 95 -20.42 34.73 19.93
C GLU A 95 -19.64 36.00 20.30
N ALA A 96 -18.31 35.96 20.30
CA ALA A 96 -17.49 37.12 20.63
C ALA A 96 -17.46 38.16 19.50
N PHE A 97 -17.78 37.77 18.26
CA PHE A 97 -17.77 38.65 17.09
C PHE A 97 -19.09 39.43 16.90
N ASP A 98 -20.19 38.95 17.47
CA ASP A 98 -21.54 39.51 17.28
C ASP A 98 -21.96 40.54 18.33
N ARG A 99 -21.09 40.89 19.29
CA ARG A 99 -21.45 41.80 20.40
C ARG A 99 -21.18 43.28 20.05
N PRO A 100 -22.23 44.12 19.89
CA PRO A 100 -22.04 45.55 19.64
C PRO A 100 -21.50 46.26 20.90
N GLY A 101 -20.42 47.05 20.73
CA GLY A 101 -19.84 47.91 21.78
C GLY A 101 -18.54 47.41 22.43
N ARG A 102 -18.00 46.25 22.05
CA ARG A 102 -16.67 45.77 22.48
C ARG A 102 -15.63 46.11 21.41
N ILE A 103 -14.51 46.73 21.79
CA ILE A 103 -13.34 46.81 20.91
C ILE A 103 -12.68 45.43 20.97
N LEU A 104 -12.86 44.61 19.92
CA LEU A 104 -12.27 43.27 19.83
C LEU A 104 -10.76 43.31 20.04
N ALA A 105 -10.10 44.36 19.55
CA ALA A 105 -8.67 44.60 19.74
C ALA A 105 -8.29 44.57 21.23
N ASP A 106 -8.88 45.43 22.07
CA ASP A 106 -8.54 45.52 23.50
C ASP A 106 -8.70 44.18 24.21
N ALA A 107 -9.78 43.45 23.92
CA ALA A 107 -10.01 42.13 24.51
C ALA A 107 -8.99 41.07 24.06
N LEU A 108 -8.53 41.13 22.80
CA LEU A 108 -7.46 40.26 22.30
C LEU A 108 -6.12 40.62 22.95
N GLN A 109 -5.84 41.91 23.14
CA GLN A 109 -4.63 42.39 23.82
C GLN A 109 -4.60 41.98 25.29
N ASP A 110 -5.70 42.15 26.03
CA ASP A 110 -5.83 41.71 27.43
C ASP A 110 -5.65 40.19 27.58
N ALA A 111 -6.15 39.41 26.63
CA ALA A 111 -5.98 37.96 26.63
C ALA A 111 -4.53 37.56 26.27
N ALA A 112 -3.90 38.27 25.34
CA ALA A 112 -2.49 38.07 24.98
C ALA A 112 -1.56 38.31 26.18
N ASP A 113 -1.80 39.35 26.99
CA ASP A 113 -1.02 39.63 28.21
C ASP A 113 -0.99 38.48 29.21
N ARG A 114 -2.02 37.64 29.20
CA ARG A 114 -2.15 36.49 30.11
C ARG A 114 -1.39 35.25 29.63
N ILE A 115 -1.02 35.19 28.35
CA ILE A 115 -0.37 34.02 27.75
C ILE A 115 1.09 34.27 27.32
N GLY A 116 1.49 35.51 27.02
CA GLY A 116 2.89 35.86 26.74
C GLY A 116 3.06 36.99 25.71
N PRO A 117 4.31 37.40 25.43
CA PRO A 117 4.61 38.55 24.57
C PRO A 117 4.41 38.31 23.06
N GLY A 118 4.17 37.06 22.63
CA GLY A 118 4.10 36.67 21.23
C GLY A 118 5.48 36.29 20.63
N PRO A 119 5.55 36.03 19.31
CA PRO A 119 4.43 36.05 18.35
C PRO A 119 3.42 34.92 18.62
N PHE A 120 2.30 34.93 17.89
CA PHE A 120 1.17 34.02 18.10
C PHE A 120 0.87 33.17 16.87
N ALA A 121 0.29 32.00 17.10
CA ALA A 121 -0.39 31.19 16.09
C ALA A 121 -1.90 31.40 16.20
N VAL A 122 -2.55 31.75 15.10
CA VAL A 122 -4.01 31.97 14.99
C VAL A 122 -4.59 30.84 14.14
N ARG A 123 -5.36 29.95 14.78
CA ARG A 123 -5.80 28.67 14.20
C ARG A 123 -7.32 28.58 14.19
N SER A 124 -7.88 28.16 13.06
CA SER A 124 -9.31 27.82 12.96
C SER A 124 -9.63 26.59 13.81
N SER A 125 -10.80 26.57 14.43
CA SER A 125 -11.33 25.42 15.16
C SER A 125 -12.83 25.31 14.88
N ALA A 126 -13.20 24.47 13.91
CA ALA A 126 -14.61 24.24 13.54
C ALA A 126 -15.16 22.96 14.21
N THR A 127 -16.47 22.91 14.46
CA THR A 127 -17.14 21.73 15.05
C THR A 127 -17.19 20.52 14.13
N ALA A 128 -17.15 20.75 12.81
CA ALA A 128 -17.21 19.69 11.80
C ALA A 128 -15.82 19.21 11.33
N GLU A 129 -14.73 19.73 11.89
CA GLU A 129 -13.37 19.55 11.34
C GLU A 129 -12.86 18.11 11.40
N ASP A 130 -13.28 17.35 12.42
CA ASP A 130 -12.77 16.02 12.77
C ASP A 130 -13.87 14.94 12.85
N LEU A 131 -14.95 15.06 12.06
CA LEU A 131 -16.01 14.04 12.04
C LEU A 131 -15.56 12.76 11.31
N PRO A 132 -15.98 11.56 11.75
CA PRO A 132 -15.60 10.29 11.11
C PRO A 132 -15.96 10.22 9.61
N ASP A 133 -17.09 10.82 9.23
CA ASP A 133 -17.60 10.83 7.87
C ASP A 133 -17.38 12.19 7.15
N ALA A 134 -16.66 13.14 7.76
CA ALA A 134 -16.38 14.47 7.21
C ALA A 134 -15.08 15.05 7.77
N SER A 135 -14.03 15.14 6.95
CA SER A 135 -12.81 15.84 7.32
C SER A 135 -12.72 17.16 6.56
N TYR A 136 -12.78 18.27 7.28
CA TYR A 136 -12.50 19.61 6.73
C TYR A 136 -11.02 19.98 6.86
N ALA A 137 -10.16 18.98 7.11
CA ALA A 137 -8.73 19.18 7.28
C ALA A 137 -8.13 19.93 6.08
N GLY A 138 -7.47 21.06 6.37
CA GLY A 138 -6.82 21.92 5.35
C GLY A 138 -7.77 22.83 4.55
N LEU A 139 -9.07 22.87 4.87
CA LEU A 139 -10.03 23.76 4.20
C LEU A 139 -10.06 25.17 4.81
N TYR A 140 -9.78 25.30 6.10
CA TYR A 140 -9.72 26.56 6.84
C TYR A 140 -8.29 27.10 6.95
N GLU A 141 -8.14 28.41 7.18
CA GLU A 141 -6.83 29.07 7.25
C GLU A 141 -6.23 29.03 8.66
N THR A 142 -4.91 28.92 8.71
CA THR A 142 -4.08 29.07 9.92
C THR A 142 -2.98 30.08 9.62
N PHE A 143 -2.68 30.94 10.58
CA PHE A 143 -1.64 31.95 10.46
C PHE A 143 -0.61 31.78 11.58
N LEU A 144 0.66 31.68 11.21
CA LEU A 144 1.78 31.53 12.15
C LEU A 144 2.60 32.83 12.24
N ASN A 145 3.36 32.97 13.33
CA ASN A 145 4.24 34.11 13.59
C ASN A 145 3.53 35.48 13.58
N ILE A 146 2.28 35.54 14.03
CA ILE A 146 1.51 36.78 14.07
C ILE A 146 2.02 37.69 15.20
N PRO A 147 2.52 38.90 14.88
CA PRO A 147 2.85 39.89 15.89
C PRO A 147 1.61 40.29 16.69
N ARG A 148 1.83 40.73 17.92
CA ARG A 148 0.76 41.15 18.83
C ARG A 148 -0.18 42.20 18.23
N ASP A 149 0.37 43.13 17.47
CA ASP A 149 -0.39 44.24 16.87
C ASP A 149 -1.30 43.78 15.72
N ASP A 150 -1.00 42.62 15.10
CA ASP A 150 -1.72 42.08 13.94
C ASP A 150 -2.77 41.01 14.33
N LEU A 151 -2.94 40.74 15.64
CA LEU A 151 -3.85 39.70 16.14
C LEU A 151 -5.29 39.89 15.69
N GLU A 152 -5.79 41.12 15.64
CA GLU A 152 -7.18 41.39 15.22
C GLU A 152 -7.38 41.02 13.75
N ASP A 153 -6.48 41.47 12.86
CA ASP A 153 -6.59 41.18 11.42
C ASP A 153 -6.51 39.67 11.15
N ALA A 154 -5.51 39.01 11.74
CA ALA A 154 -5.34 37.56 11.59
C ALA A 154 -6.56 36.78 12.12
N THR A 155 -7.12 37.20 13.26
CA THR A 155 -8.32 36.58 13.85
C THR A 155 -9.54 36.72 12.94
N ARG A 156 -9.75 37.91 12.36
CA ARG A 156 -10.87 38.17 11.42
C ARG A 156 -10.70 37.40 10.12
N ARG A 157 -9.50 37.34 9.57
CA ARG A 157 -9.19 36.56 8.37
C ARG A 157 -9.39 35.07 8.59
N CYS A 158 -8.93 34.57 9.75
CA CYS A 158 -9.17 33.19 10.16
C CYS A 158 -10.67 32.89 10.19
N LEU A 159 -11.48 33.76 10.79
CA LEU A 159 -12.94 33.63 10.82
C LEU A 159 -13.56 33.63 9.42
N ALA A 160 -13.15 34.57 8.56
CA ALA A 160 -13.65 34.69 7.20
C ALA A 160 -13.34 33.46 6.32
N SER A 161 -12.31 32.68 6.66
CA SER A 161 -11.97 31.45 5.93
C SER A 161 -13.08 30.40 5.94
N ALA A 162 -14.02 30.45 6.90
CA ALA A 162 -15.18 29.56 6.90
C ALA A 162 -16.12 29.79 5.70
N ALA A 163 -16.11 30.99 5.11
CA ALA A 163 -16.96 31.35 3.97
C ALA A 163 -16.23 31.24 2.61
N HIS A 164 -15.03 30.66 2.56
CA HIS A 164 -14.25 30.58 1.32
C HIS A 164 -14.96 29.69 0.28
N PRO A 165 -14.91 30.00 -1.04
CA PRO A 165 -15.59 29.22 -2.07
C PRO A 165 -15.26 27.70 -2.07
N ARG A 166 -14.05 27.32 -1.64
CA ARG A 166 -13.63 25.91 -1.47
C ARG A 166 -14.43 25.17 -0.39
N VAL A 167 -14.77 25.84 0.71
CA VAL A 167 -15.58 25.29 1.81
C VAL A 167 -17.02 25.10 1.33
N VAL A 168 -17.58 26.13 0.67
CA VAL A 168 -18.93 26.10 0.10
C VAL A 168 -19.09 25.00 -0.96
N ALA A 169 -18.08 24.81 -1.83
CA ALA A 169 -18.07 23.74 -2.83
C ALA A 169 -18.05 22.35 -2.19
N TYR A 170 -17.26 22.16 -1.12
CA TYR A 170 -17.21 20.92 -0.36
C TYR A 170 -18.55 20.60 0.33
N GLU A 171 -19.18 21.59 0.96
CA GLU A 171 -20.51 21.44 1.57
C GLU A 171 -21.61 21.13 0.53
N SER A 172 -21.55 21.77 -0.64
CA SER A 172 -22.49 21.54 -1.74
C SER A 172 -22.39 20.12 -2.31
N ALA A 173 -21.17 19.58 -2.44
CA ALA A 173 -20.94 18.21 -2.88
C ALA A 173 -21.51 17.16 -1.89
N ARG A 174 -21.49 17.45 -0.58
CA ARG A 174 -22.13 16.59 0.44
C ARG A 174 -23.65 16.66 0.41
N GLY A 175 -24.23 17.86 0.24
CA GLY A 175 -25.68 18.02 0.13
C GLY A 175 -26.29 17.24 -1.04
N ALA A 176 -25.56 17.11 -2.15
CA ALA A 176 -25.97 16.30 -3.30
C ALA A 176 -25.97 14.77 -3.04
N SER A 177 -25.26 14.31 -2.01
CA SER A 177 -25.14 12.89 -1.63
C SER A 177 -26.23 12.40 -0.66
N GLY A 178 -27.21 13.25 -0.32
CA GLY A 178 -28.35 12.87 0.53
C GLY A 178 -28.05 12.82 2.03
N GLN A 179 -26.90 13.34 2.47
CA GLN A 179 -26.60 13.50 3.90
C GLN A 179 -27.24 14.79 4.45
N GLU A 180 -27.89 14.70 5.63
CA GLU A 180 -28.51 15.84 6.30
C GLU A 180 -27.52 17.00 6.47
N GLN A 181 -27.95 18.20 6.08
CA GLN A 181 -27.14 19.41 6.13
C GLN A 181 -27.18 19.99 7.56
N PRO A 182 -26.07 19.97 8.33
CA PRO A 182 -26.04 20.61 9.63
C PRO A 182 -26.20 22.13 9.45
N ALA A 183 -26.69 22.82 10.48
CA ALA A 183 -26.58 24.28 10.55
C ALA A 183 -25.11 24.71 10.34
N ALA A 184 -24.88 25.83 9.65
CA ALA A 184 -23.55 26.33 9.30
C ALA A 184 -22.57 26.17 10.47
N PRO A 185 -21.40 25.52 10.27
CA PRO A 185 -20.53 25.13 11.37
C PRO A 185 -20.05 26.37 12.13
N ALA A 186 -20.39 26.47 13.41
CA ALA A 186 -19.87 27.50 14.29
C ALA A 186 -18.35 27.30 14.43
N MET A 187 -17.57 28.27 13.97
CA MET A 187 -16.11 28.24 14.04
C MET A 187 -15.61 29.15 15.17
N ALA A 188 -14.75 28.59 16.02
CA ALA A 188 -13.96 29.34 16.98
C ALA A 188 -12.55 29.59 16.41
N VAL A 189 -11.83 30.54 17.00
CA VAL A 189 -10.42 30.81 16.70
C VAL A 189 -9.58 30.53 17.94
N LEU A 190 -8.63 29.61 17.82
CA LEU A 190 -7.65 29.30 18.85
C LEU A 190 -6.40 30.17 18.63
N ILE A 191 -6.02 30.93 19.65
CA ILE A 191 -4.82 31.76 19.63
C ILE A 191 -3.83 31.21 20.66
N GLN A 192 -2.64 30.81 20.20
CA GLN A 192 -1.60 30.22 21.03
C GLN A 192 -0.30 31.00 20.92
N GLN A 193 0.51 31.01 21.97
CA GLN A 193 1.88 31.48 21.89
C GLN A 193 2.66 30.62 20.90
N MET A 194 3.40 31.26 20.00
CA MET A 194 4.18 30.58 18.99
C MET A 194 5.38 29.89 19.65
N VAL A 195 5.53 28.59 19.38
CA VAL A 195 6.77 27.87 19.69
C VAL A 195 7.81 28.23 18.63
N GLN A 196 9.07 28.45 19.03
CA GLN A 196 10.21 28.62 18.12
C GLN A 196 10.95 27.28 18.00
N PRO A 197 10.58 26.41 17.04
CA PRO A 197 11.10 25.04 16.99
C PRO A 197 12.52 24.96 16.45
N LEU A 198 13.37 24.15 17.10
CA LEU A 198 14.55 23.55 16.49
C LEU A 198 14.11 22.46 15.49
N ALA A 199 13.12 21.67 15.90
CA ALA A 199 12.51 20.62 15.10
C ALA A 199 11.01 20.56 15.37
N ALA A 200 10.23 20.22 14.36
CA ALA A 200 8.80 20.01 14.49
C ALA A 200 8.34 18.90 13.54
N GLY A 201 7.14 18.38 13.78
CA GLY A 201 6.57 17.40 12.87
C GLY A 201 5.31 16.75 13.39
N VAL A 202 5.09 15.52 12.93
CA VAL A 202 3.87 14.75 13.17
C VAL A 202 4.25 13.39 13.78
N ALA A 203 3.42 12.86 14.66
CA ALA A 203 3.55 11.49 15.13
C ALA A 203 2.21 10.75 15.11
N PHE A 204 2.23 9.56 14.51
CA PHE A 204 1.09 8.66 14.46
C PHE A 204 1.33 7.54 15.48
N THR A 205 0.40 7.35 16.42
CA THR A 205 0.54 6.33 17.47
C THR A 205 0.32 4.91 16.97
N ALA A 206 -0.09 4.78 15.71
CA ALA A 206 -0.19 3.52 14.99
C ALA A 206 0.38 3.74 13.59
N ASN A 207 0.92 2.69 12.97
CA ASN A 207 1.42 2.78 11.62
C ASN A 207 0.25 3.02 10.65
N PRO A 208 0.19 4.19 9.98
CA PRO A 208 -0.94 4.53 9.11
C PRO A 208 -1.01 3.66 7.84
N LEU A 209 0.06 2.94 7.50
CA LEU A 209 0.13 2.06 6.33
C LEU A 209 -0.31 0.64 6.68
N THR A 210 0.19 0.10 7.79
CA THR A 210 -0.04 -1.32 8.16
C THR A 210 -1.19 -1.51 9.13
N GLY A 211 -1.62 -0.45 9.83
CA GLY A 211 -2.59 -0.52 10.93
C GLY A 211 -2.00 -0.97 12.27
N ASP A 212 -0.69 -1.27 12.32
CA ASP A 212 -0.01 -1.77 13.51
C ASP A 212 -0.06 -0.75 14.66
N ARG A 213 -0.66 -1.14 15.79
CA ARG A 213 -0.88 -0.28 16.96
C ARG A 213 0.29 -0.25 17.93
N ASP A 214 1.28 -1.12 17.74
CA ASP A 214 2.51 -1.18 18.56
C ASP A 214 3.65 -0.38 17.92
N GLU A 215 3.46 0.12 16.69
CA GLU A 215 4.42 0.93 15.96
C GLU A 215 4.00 2.40 15.92
N THR A 216 4.77 3.25 16.59
CA THR A 216 4.62 4.70 16.49
C THR A 216 5.50 5.24 15.38
N ILE A 217 4.92 5.96 14.42
CA ILE A 217 5.66 6.61 13.34
C ILE A 217 5.86 8.08 13.68
N VAL A 218 7.10 8.52 13.78
CA VAL A 218 7.45 9.92 14.05
C VAL A 218 8.10 10.51 12.81
N THR A 219 7.59 11.64 12.32
CA THR A 219 8.18 12.38 11.21
C THR A 219 8.62 13.76 11.67
N ALA A 220 9.78 14.23 11.23
CA ALA A 220 10.42 15.46 11.69
C ALA A 220 11.03 16.28 10.56
N VAL A 221 10.99 17.61 10.72
CA VAL A 221 11.71 18.59 9.89
C VAL A 221 12.39 19.62 10.80
N HIS A 222 13.45 20.27 10.31
CA HIS A 222 14.04 21.42 10.99
C HIS A 222 13.12 22.63 10.91
N GLY A 223 13.03 23.38 12.00
CA GLY A 223 12.18 24.57 12.07
C GLY A 223 10.69 24.24 12.12
N LEU A 224 9.86 25.03 11.43
CA LEU A 224 8.40 24.92 11.48
C LEU A 224 7.89 23.65 10.78
N GLY A 225 6.88 23.01 11.35
CA GLY A 225 6.27 21.78 10.81
C GLY A 225 5.31 22.00 9.63
N GLU A 226 5.00 23.25 9.29
CA GLU A 226 4.01 23.61 8.26
C GLU A 226 4.31 23.02 6.87
N PRO A 227 5.57 23.00 6.37
CA PRO A 227 5.89 22.34 5.10
C PRO A 227 5.62 20.83 5.11
N LEU A 228 5.73 20.17 6.27
CA LEU A 228 5.44 18.75 6.40
C LEU A 228 3.93 18.49 6.35
N VAL A 229 3.13 19.30 7.07
CA VAL A 229 1.66 19.20 7.10
C VAL A 229 1.04 19.58 5.75
N ALA A 230 1.61 20.56 5.05
CA ALA A 230 1.22 20.94 3.69
C ALA A 230 1.61 19.90 2.62
N GLY A 231 2.49 18.95 2.95
CA GLY A 231 3.03 17.95 2.02
C GLY A 231 4.08 18.51 1.05
N ASP A 232 4.63 19.69 1.33
CA ASP A 232 5.65 20.36 0.53
C ASP A 232 7.08 19.88 0.87
N ALA A 233 7.27 19.26 2.04
CA ALA A 233 8.53 18.67 2.48
C ALA A 233 8.38 17.18 2.84
N VAL A 234 9.43 16.40 2.54
CA VAL A 234 9.56 15.01 3.02
C VAL A 234 10.54 15.04 4.19
N GLY A 235 10.01 14.88 5.41
CA GLY A 235 10.83 14.89 6.63
C GLY A 235 11.56 13.58 6.89
N GLU A 236 12.48 13.61 7.85
CA GLU A 236 13.02 12.42 8.52
C GLU A 236 11.89 11.61 9.14
N GLN A 237 11.99 10.29 9.10
CA GLN A 237 11.02 9.37 9.67
C GLN A 237 11.69 8.34 10.59
N TRP A 238 11.06 8.09 11.72
CA TRP A 238 11.41 7.07 12.69
C TRP A 238 10.25 6.09 12.87
N SER A 239 10.58 4.81 12.90
CA SER A 239 9.72 3.78 13.47
C SER A 239 10.14 3.53 14.92
N VAL A 240 9.20 3.63 15.85
CA VAL A 240 9.44 3.40 17.28
C VAL A 240 8.52 2.29 17.78
N ARG A 241 9.13 1.20 18.25
CA ARG A 241 8.47 0.10 18.96
C ARG A 241 9.11 -0.02 20.33
N ASP A 242 8.31 0.12 21.38
CA ASP A 242 8.79 0.15 22.77
C ASP A 242 9.96 1.15 22.97
N GLN A 243 11.18 0.62 23.16
CA GLN A 243 12.43 1.35 23.38
C GLN A 243 13.34 1.36 22.15
N ASP A 244 12.96 0.66 21.07
CA ASP A 244 13.70 0.61 19.83
C ASP A 244 13.19 1.71 18.89
N ALA A 245 14.05 2.66 18.59
CA ALA A 245 13.81 3.73 17.62
C ALA A 245 14.78 3.55 16.45
N VAL A 246 14.22 3.29 15.27
CA VAL A 246 14.98 3.07 14.04
C VAL A 246 14.60 4.16 13.04
N ALA A 247 15.59 4.91 12.58
CA ALA A 247 15.39 5.85 11.47
C ALA A 247 15.09 5.05 10.20
N THR A 248 13.89 5.21 9.66
CA THR A 248 13.43 4.50 8.45
C THR A 248 13.59 5.35 7.19
N ARG A 249 13.79 6.67 7.35
CA ARG A 249 13.99 7.60 6.25
C ARG A 249 14.73 8.84 6.75
N ASN A 250 15.85 9.19 6.12
CA ASN A 250 16.69 10.39 6.37
C ASN A 250 17.07 10.60 7.85
N ALA A 251 18.34 10.54 8.20
CA ALA A 251 18.76 10.79 9.59
C ALA A 251 19.38 12.19 9.73
N GLY A 252 19.03 12.95 10.78
CA GLY A 252 19.79 14.15 11.15
C GLY A 252 19.04 15.30 11.82
N THR A 253 17.70 15.27 11.83
CA THR A 253 16.84 16.25 12.53
C THR A 253 16.66 15.87 14.00
N LEU A 254 16.39 14.59 14.27
CA LEU A 254 16.20 14.06 15.61
C LEU A 254 17.31 13.08 16.02
N THR A 255 17.58 13.03 17.32
CA THR A 255 18.30 11.91 17.93
C THR A 255 17.34 10.75 18.22
N PRO A 256 17.82 9.49 18.33
CA PRO A 256 16.97 8.36 18.75
C PRO A 256 16.27 8.59 20.09
N ALA A 257 16.89 9.36 21.01
CA ALA A 257 16.29 9.72 22.29
C ALA A 257 15.09 10.66 22.11
N GLN A 258 15.22 11.70 21.29
CA GLN A 258 14.13 12.62 20.98
C GLN A 258 12.99 11.92 20.24
N ALA A 259 13.30 11.03 19.28
CA ALA A 259 12.28 10.23 18.60
C ALA A 259 11.46 9.38 19.58
N ARG A 260 12.11 8.78 20.59
CA ARG A 260 11.42 8.05 21.67
C ARG A 260 10.58 8.96 22.57
N GLU A 261 11.07 10.16 22.87
CA GLU A 261 10.34 11.14 23.69
C GLU A 261 9.05 11.58 23.00
N VAL A 262 9.13 11.92 21.71
CA VAL A 262 7.97 12.24 20.88
C VAL A 262 7.00 11.06 20.79
N ALA A 263 7.51 9.85 20.56
CA ALA A 263 6.67 8.66 20.51
C ALA A 263 6.00 8.37 21.87
N GLY A 264 6.70 8.63 22.97
CA GLY A 264 6.16 8.55 24.33
C GLY A 264 5.02 9.54 24.56
N LEU A 265 5.21 10.81 24.17
CA LEU A 265 4.16 11.83 24.20
C LEU A 265 2.92 11.38 23.40
N ALA A 266 3.12 10.93 22.16
CA ALA A 266 2.04 10.48 21.29
C ALA A 266 1.24 9.35 21.93
N ARG A 267 1.92 8.31 22.45
CA ARG A 267 1.25 7.19 23.15
C ARG A 267 0.50 7.63 24.40
N SER A 268 1.03 8.58 25.18
CA SER A 268 0.32 9.14 26.33
C SER A 268 -0.94 9.89 25.92
N VAL A 269 -0.90 10.65 24.83
CA VAL A 269 -2.08 11.33 24.27
C VAL A 269 -3.12 10.31 23.79
N ALA A 270 -2.71 9.26 23.08
CA ALA A 270 -3.62 8.18 22.67
C ALA A 270 -4.23 7.40 23.84
N ALA A 271 -3.45 7.14 24.89
CA ALA A 271 -3.96 6.50 26.10
C ALA A 271 -5.02 7.37 26.81
N HIS A 272 -4.84 8.69 26.80
CA HIS A 272 -5.83 9.63 27.33
C HIS A 272 -7.10 9.68 26.46
N ALA A 273 -6.93 9.72 25.14
CA ALA A 273 -8.04 9.79 24.18
C ALA A 273 -8.80 8.47 24.01
N GLY A 274 -8.22 7.32 24.39
CA GLY A 274 -8.80 5.99 24.22
C GLY A 274 -8.82 5.46 22.78
N ALA A 275 -8.15 6.15 21.85
CA ALA A 275 -8.06 5.80 20.45
C ALA A 275 -6.71 6.26 19.85
N PRO A 276 -6.21 5.63 18.77
CA PRO A 276 -4.98 6.08 18.11
C PRO A 276 -5.07 7.54 17.66
N GLN A 277 -3.95 8.25 17.80
CA GLN A 277 -3.86 9.69 17.55
C GLN A 277 -2.82 10.01 16.48
N ASP A 278 -3.15 11.03 15.71
CA ASP A 278 -2.26 11.81 14.89
C ASP A 278 -1.98 13.11 15.66
N ILE A 279 -0.74 13.31 16.09
CA ILE A 279 -0.34 14.49 16.86
C ILE A 279 0.64 15.36 16.09
N GLU A 280 0.51 16.68 16.22
CA GLU A 280 1.52 17.64 15.80
C GLU A 280 2.35 18.05 17.01
N TRP A 281 3.67 18.13 16.85
CA TRP A 281 4.60 18.41 17.93
C TRP A 281 5.73 19.36 17.50
N ALA A 282 6.34 20.02 18.47
CA ALA A 282 7.54 20.83 18.28
C ALA A 282 8.50 20.69 19.47
N ILE A 283 9.80 20.64 19.18
CA ILE A 283 10.88 20.77 20.15
C ILE A 283 11.45 22.18 19.97
N ASP A 284 11.36 23.01 21.01
CA ASP A 284 11.87 24.37 20.97
C ASP A 284 13.41 24.44 21.01
N THR A 285 13.95 25.66 20.97
CA THR A 285 15.40 25.90 21.03
C THR A 285 16.05 25.49 22.36
N ASP A 286 15.25 25.36 23.43
CA ASP A 286 15.71 24.90 24.75
C ASP A 286 15.60 23.37 24.89
N GLY A 287 15.14 22.67 23.85
CA GLY A 287 14.97 21.23 23.82
C GLY A 287 13.67 20.74 24.45
N VAL A 288 12.71 21.64 24.70
CA VAL A 288 11.43 21.32 25.33
C VAL A 288 10.43 20.86 24.28
N LEU A 289 9.86 19.66 24.48
CA LEU A 289 8.82 19.11 23.63
C LEU A 289 7.42 19.67 24.00
N PHE A 290 6.72 20.18 22.98
CA PHE A 290 5.35 20.70 23.04
C PHE A 290 4.40 19.91 22.15
N LEU A 291 3.17 19.72 22.63
CA LEU A 291 2.05 19.21 21.85
C LEU A 291 1.31 20.38 21.20
N LEU A 292 1.26 20.41 19.87
CA LEU A 292 0.63 21.48 19.10
C LEU A 292 -0.79 21.14 18.68
N GLN A 293 -1.10 19.87 18.44
CA GLN A 293 -2.41 19.38 18.03
C GLN A 293 -2.51 17.88 18.30
N ALA A 294 -3.73 17.37 18.49
CA ALA A 294 -4.01 15.95 18.52
C ALA A 294 -5.38 15.70 17.86
N ARG A 295 -5.49 14.63 17.07
CA ARG A 295 -6.75 14.20 16.46
C ARG A 295 -6.81 12.68 16.33
N PRO A 296 -8.01 12.06 16.36
CA PRO A 296 -8.14 10.63 16.15
C PRO A 296 -7.73 10.21 14.73
N MET A 297 -7.02 9.09 14.61
CA MET A 297 -6.73 8.47 13.32
C MET A 297 -7.96 7.69 12.82
N THR A 298 -8.75 8.29 11.94
CA THR A 298 -10.01 7.73 11.44
C THR A 298 -9.84 6.76 10.27
N ALA A 299 -8.75 6.86 9.51
CA ALA A 299 -8.48 6.05 8.32
C ALA A 299 -7.48 4.90 8.57
N LEU A 300 -7.31 4.46 9.83
CA LEU A 300 -6.40 3.35 10.14
C LEU A 300 -6.92 2.03 9.58
N PRO A 301 -6.07 1.26 8.87
CA PRO A 301 -6.38 -0.12 8.55
C PRO A 301 -6.69 -0.93 9.83
N GLU A 302 -7.51 -1.97 9.68
CA GLU A 302 -7.78 -2.92 10.76
C GLU A 302 -6.46 -3.55 11.23
N ALA A 303 -6.21 -3.52 12.54
CA ALA A 303 -5.04 -4.16 13.11
C ALA A 303 -5.23 -5.68 13.03
N VAL A 304 -4.44 -6.33 12.17
CA VAL A 304 -4.51 -7.79 11.96
C VAL A 304 -3.15 -8.42 12.16
N ASP A 305 -3.15 -9.60 12.77
CA ASP A 305 -1.94 -10.41 12.87
C ASP A 305 -1.65 -11.13 11.54
N TRP A 306 -0.41 -11.03 11.09
CA TRP A 306 0.07 -11.75 9.91
C TRP A 306 0.70 -13.08 10.32
N VAL A 307 -0.17 -14.04 10.68
CA VAL A 307 0.27 -15.35 11.18
C VAL A 307 0.86 -16.19 10.04
N VAL A 308 2.10 -16.62 10.22
CA VAL A 308 2.78 -17.48 9.24
C VAL A 308 2.12 -18.86 9.21
N PRO A 309 1.61 -19.34 8.06
CA PRO A 309 0.84 -20.60 7.99
C PRO A 309 1.64 -21.86 8.32
N GLY A 310 2.97 -21.78 8.29
CA GLY A 310 3.85 -22.90 8.62
C GLY A 310 5.31 -22.62 8.29
N LYS A 311 6.17 -23.63 8.39
CA LYS A 311 7.63 -23.47 8.20
C LYS A 311 8.00 -23.00 6.79
N GLY A 312 8.99 -22.11 6.73
CA GLY A 312 9.61 -21.60 5.50
C GLY A 312 9.10 -20.21 5.11
N LEU A 313 9.64 -19.69 4.01
CA LEU A 313 9.24 -18.42 3.44
C LEU A 313 7.97 -18.61 2.60
N TRP A 314 6.93 -17.85 2.94
CA TRP A 314 5.69 -17.74 2.19
C TRP A 314 5.71 -16.44 1.40
N SER A 315 5.34 -16.47 0.13
CA SER A 315 5.37 -15.33 -0.78
C SER A 315 3.97 -15.05 -1.31
N ARG A 316 3.58 -13.78 -1.33
CA ARG A 316 2.30 -13.34 -1.91
C ARG A 316 2.36 -13.39 -3.43
N ASN A 317 3.34 -12.72 -4.03
CA ASN A 317 3.37 -12.47 -5.47
C ASN A 317 4.20 -13.51 -6.25
N PHE A 318 3.93 -14.79 -6.02
CA PHE A 318 4.59 -15.87 -6.76
C PHE A 318 3.55 -16.86 -7.30
N ARG A 319 3.74 -17.33 -8.55
CA ARG A 319 2.83 -18.25 -9.25
C ARG A 319 1.43 -17.64 -9.44
N LEU A 320 0.42 -18.08 -8.70
CA LEU A 320 -0.95 -17.58 -8.82
C LEU A 320 -1.11 -16.19 -8.21
N GLY A 321 -0.34 -15.87 -7.17
CA GLY A 321 -0.47 -14.59 -6.49
C GLY A 321 0.04 -13.39 -7.30
N GLU A 322 0.79 -13.60 -8.39
CA GLU A 322 1.05 -12.53 -9.37
C GLU A 322 -0.24 -12.03 -10.04
N TRP A 323 -1.29 -12.85 -10.02
CA TRP A 323 -2.58 -12.60 -10.66
C TRP A 323 -3.73 -12.43 -9.65
N LEU A 324 -3.42 -12.38 -8.35
CA LEU A 324 -4.37 -12.15 -7.27
C LEU A 324 -3.92 -10.91 -6.49
N PRO A 325 -4.17 -9.70 -7.03
CA PRO A 325 -3.67 -8.44 -6.48
C PRO A 325 -4.43 -7.95 -5.25
N ASP A 326 -5.56 -8.58 -4.93
CA ASP A 326 -6.46 -8.26 -3.82
C ASP A 326 -6.82 -9.57 -3.07
N PRO A 327 -7.44 -9.48 -1.88
CA PRO A 327 -7.96 -10.65 -1.19
C PRO A 327 -8.91 -11.46 -2.08
N MET A 328 -8.95 -12.78 -1.88
CA MET A 328 -9.85 -13.66 -2.60
C MET A 328 -11.26 -13.59 -2.00
N THR A 329 -12.26 -13.65 -2.86
CA THR A 329 -13.65 -13.89 -2.49
C THR A 329 -13.83 -15.32 -1.98
N PRO A 330 -14.74 -15.56 -1.01
CA PRO A 330 -14.96 -16.88 -0.42
C PRO A 330 -15.18 -18.00 -1.44
N LEU A 331 -15.98 -17.74 -2.49
CA LEU A 331 -16.27 -18.78 -3.47
C LEU A 331 -15.05 -19.14 -4.31
N PHE A 332 -14.22 -18.15 -4.67
CA PHE A 332 -12.99 -18.41 -5.41
C PHE A 332 -12.00 -19.22 -4.58
N GLU A 333 -11.81 -18.84 -3.30
CA GLU A 333 -10.92 -19.53 -2.37
C GLU A 333 -11.36 -20.99 -2.12
N ASP A 334 -12.65 -21.23 -1.87
CA ASP A 334 -13.19 -22.55 -1.53
C ASP A 334 -13.33 -23.49 -2.74
N TRP A 335 -13.61 -22.94 -3.93
CA TRP A 335 -13.93 -23.74 -5.11
C TRP A 335 -12.88 -23.67 -6.22
N VAL A 336 -12.62 -22.48 -6.74
CA VAL A 336 -11.87 -22.30 -7.99
C VAL A 336 -10.39 -22.58 -7.78
N LEU A 337 -9.81 -22.00 -6.73
CA LEU A 337 -8.39 -22.14 -6.42
C LEU A 337 -8.00 -23.62 -6.26
N PRO A 338 -8.67 -24.46 -5.44
CA PRO A 338 -8.35 -25.88 -5.32
C PRO A 338 -8.45 -26.66 -6.64
N ARG A 339 -9.37 -26.28 -7.55
CA ARG A 339 -9.51 -26.91 -8.87
C ARG A 339 -8.36 -26.56 -9.81
N ILE A 340 -7.93 -25.30 -9.84
CA ILE A 340 -6.74 -24.87 -10.58
C ILE A 340 -5.49 -25.57 -10.03
N GLU A 341 -5.36 -25.67 -8.70
CA GLU A 341 -4.26 -26.36 -8.04
C GLU A 341 -4.22 -27.86 -8.36
N SER A 342 -5.39 -28.53 -8.39
CA SER A 342 -5.49 -29.92 -8.82
C SER A 342 -5.04 -30.12 -10.27
N GLY A 343 -5.54 -29.28 -11.18
CA GLY A 343 -5.16 -29.34 -12.59
C GLY A 343 -3.66 -29.10 -12.79
N TYR A 344 -3.06 -28.20 -12.02
CA TYR A 344 -1.61 -27.97 -12.05
C TYR A 344 -0.81 -29.23 -11.67
N LEU A 345 -1.27 -29.95 -10.64
CA LEU A 345 -0.67 -31.22 -10.24
C LEU A 345 -0.87 -32.32 -11.30
N ASP A 346 -1.99 -32.31 -12.02
CA ASP A 346 -2.22 -33.23 -13.13
C ASP A 346 -1.28 -32.95 -14.31
N GLY A 347 -1.03 -31.67 -14.62
CA GLY A 347 -0.02 -31.26 -15.58
C GLY A 347 1.38 -31.76 -15.18
N MET A 348 1.77 -31.56 -13.93
CA MET A 348 3.04 -32.03 -13.37
C MET A 348 3.17 -33.56 -13.46
N GLN A 349 2.11 -34.29 -13.11
CA GLN A 349 2.08 -35.74 -13.22
C GLN A 349 2.23 -36.19 -14.69
N GLY A 350 1.58 -35.50 -15.63
CA GLY A 350 1.67 -35.80 -17.06
C GLY A 350 3.10 -35.67 -17.60
N ASP A 351 3.80 -34.59 -17.24
CA ASP A 351 5.12 -34.28 -17.82
C ASP A 351 6.28 -34.91 -17.03
N ALA A 352 6.25 -34.81 -15.70
CA ALA A 352 7.32 -35.22 -14.80
C ALA A 352 7.06 -36.56 -14.08
N ARG A 353 5.86 -37.13 -14.18
CA ARG A 353 5.43 -38.35 -13.46
C ARG A 353 5.57 -38.25 -11.94
N VAL A 354 5.33 -37.07 -11.40
CA VAL A 354 5.31 -36.84 -9.96
C VAL A 354 4.28 -35.77 -9.63
N ARG A 355 3.70 -35.82 -8.43
CA ARG A 355 2.86 -34.76 -7.86
C ARG A 355 3.54 -34.21 -6.62
N VAL A 356 4.10 -33.00 -6.74
CA VAL A 356 4.69 -32.27 -5.61
C VAL A 356 3.93 -30.96 -5.44
N PRO A 357 2.99 -30.87 -4.48
CA PRO A 357 2.22 -29.65 -4.27
C PRO A 357 3.12 -28.53 -3.75
N PHE A 358 2.93 -27.35 -4.33
CA PHE A 358 3.24 -26.11 -3.62
C PHE A 358 2.26 -26.00 -2.46
N ARG A 359 2.77 -25.54 -1.32
CA ARG A 359 1.90 -25.22 -0.19
C ARG A 359 1.30 -23.85 -0.47
N TYR A 360 0.04 -23.65 -0.16
CA TYR A 360 -0.62 -22.35 -0.22
C TYR A 360 -1.57 -22.19 0.98
N ALA A 361 -1.87 -20.95 1.31
CA ALA A 361 -2.78 -20.58 2.39
C ALA A 361 -3.36 -19.19 2.13
N SER A 362 -4.57 -18.96 2.63
CA SER A 362 -5.17 -17.62 2.75
C SER A 362 -4.80 -17.05 4.12
N VAL A 363 -4.19 -15.86 4.15
CA VAL A 363 -3.89 -15.12 5.39
C VAL A 363 -4.55 -13.77 5.28
N ASN A 364 -5.55 -13.51 6.14
CA ASN A 364 -6.40 -12.32 6.06
C ASN A 364 -7.01 -12.10 4.66
N GLY A 365 -7.43 -13.20 4.00
CA GLY A 365 -7.99 -13.21 2.65
C GLY A 365 -6.96 -13.17 1.51
N TRP A 366 -5.68 -12.94 1.81
CA TRP A 366 -4.63 -12.85 0.79
C TRP A 366 -4.00 -14.22 0.49
N TYR A 367 -3.79 -14.52 -0.79
CA TYR A 367 -3.09 -15.74 -1.22
C TYR A 367 -1.60 -15.65 -0.92
N TYR A 368 -1.09 -16.62 -0.16
CA TYR A 368 0.33 -16.88 0.00
C TYR A 368 0.67 -18.29 -0.44
N ASN A 369 1.83 -18.46 -1.06
CA ASN A 369 2.36 -19.78 -1.35
C ASN A 369 3.78 -19.97 -0.82
N ALA A 370 4.15 -21.22 -0.63
CA ALA A 370 5.50 -21.60 -0.25
C ALA A 370 5.94 -22.82 -1.07
N PRO A 371 7.21 -22.84 -1.52
CA PRO A 371 7.74 -24.02 -2.16
C PRO A 371 7.71 -25.24 -1.23
N PRO A 372 7.71 -26.46 -1.79
CA PRO A 372 7.84 -27.67 -1.00
C PRO A 372 9.16 -27.67 -0.22
N VAL A 373 9.12 -28.09 1.05
CA VAL A 373 10.32 -28.16 1.89
C VAL A 373 11.14 -29.40 1.48
N PRO A 374 12.40 -29.23 1.02
CA PRO A 374 13.24 -30.36 0.67
C PRO A 374 13.45 -31.27 1.88
N SER A 375 13.21 -32.57 1.72
CA SER A 375 13.52 -33.58 2.73
C SER A 375 14.00 -34.87 2.06
N PRO A 376 14.87 -35.67 2.70
CA PRO A 376 15.32 -36.95 2.14
C PRO A 376 14.16 -37.88 1.76
N ARG A 377 13.05 -37.83 2.52
CA ARG A 377 11.82 -38.59 2.23
C ARG A 377 11.13 -38.10 0.96
N LEU A 378 10.99 -36.79 0.77
CA LEU A 378 10.42 -36.21 -0.44
C LEU A 378 11.29 -36.52 -1.66
N LEU A 379 12.60 -36.34 -1.55
CA LEU A 379 13.57 -36.67 -2.61
C LEU A 379 13.51 -38.15 -3.00
N GLY A 380 13.47 -39.06 -2.02
CA GLY A 380 13.31 -40.49 -2.24
C GLY A 380 12.02 -40.83 -2.99
N ARG A 381 10.88 -40.26 -2.58
CA ARG A 381 9.59 -40.42 -3.28
C ARG A 381 9.63 -39.89 -4.70
N VAL A 382 10.16 -38.68 -4.91
CA VAL A 382 10.28 -38.08 -6.25
C VAL A 382 11.07 -38.99 -7.20
N ILE A 383 12.15 -39.63 -6.73
CA ILE A 383 12.95 -40.56 -7.53
C ILE A 383 12.18 -41.87 -7.80
N LEU A 384 11.64 -42.49 -6.76
CA LEU A 384 10.98 -43.80 -6.83
C LEU A 384 9.67 -43.74 -7.62
N ASP A 385 8.78 -42.80 -7.26
CA ASP A 385 7.43 -42.69 -7.82
C ASP A 385 7.47 -42.31 -9.31
N SER A 386 8.45 -41.48 -9.70
CA SER A 386 8.64 -41.09 -11.11
C SER A 386 9.46 -42.08 -11.94
N ARG A 387 9.97 -43.17 -11.33
CA ARG A 387 10.91 -44.12 -11.93
C ARG A 387 12.14 -43.42 -12.55
N GLY A 388 12.67 -42.41 -11.87
CA GLY A 388 13.82 -41.63 -12.31
C GLY A 388 13.54 -40.56 -13.37
N ARG A 389 12.30 -40.42 -13.86
CA ARG A 389 11.94 -39.38 -14.84
C ARG A 389 11.96 -37.98 -14.24
N ALA A 390 11.46 -37.79 -13.02
CA ALA A 390 11.35 -36.46 -12.41
C ALA A 390 12.72 -35.80 -12.19
N PRO A 391 13.77 -36.47 -11.67
CA PRO A 391 15.11 -35.86 -11.56
C PRO A 391 15.67 -35.38 -12.91
N TRP A 392 15.55 -36.18 -13.97
CA TRP A 392 15.99 -35.80 -15.31
C TRP A 392 15.20 -34.60 -15.86
N PHE A 393 13.87 -34.62 -15.68
CA PHE A 393 12.98 -33.54 -16.09
C PHE A 393 13.31 -32.23 -15.36
N LEU A 394 13.34 -32.26 -14.02
CA LEU A 394 13.59 -31.11 -13.18
C LEU A 394 14.99 -30.54 -13.41
N PHE A 395 16.00 -31.40 -13.60
CA PHE A 395 17.33 -30.93 -13.97
C PHE A 395 17.31 -30.13 -15.27
N ASN A 396 16.69 -30.64 -16.33
CA ASN A 396 16.66 -29.94 -17.62
C ASN A 396 15.75 -28.70 -17.60
N ALA A 397 14.58 -28.78 -16.98
CA ALA A 397 13.57 -27.72 -16.98
C ALA A 397 13.83 -26.60 -15.95
N LEU A 398 14.53 -26.87 -14.84
CA LEU A 398 14.73 -25.89 -13.77
C LEU A 398 16.19 -25.44 -13.62
N LEU A 399 17.16 -26.35 -13.75
CA LEU A 399 18.58 -26.05 -13.50
C LEU A 399 19.36 -25.76 -14.79
N ARG A 400 19.27 -26.66 -15.79
CA ARG A 400 20.00 -26.55 -17.05
C ARG A 400 19.56 -25.34 -17.86
N VAL A 401 18.29 -24.95 -17.77
CA VAL A 401 17.77 -23.73 -18.41
C VAL A 401 18.53 -22.47 -17.98
N SER A 402 19.08 -22.41 -16.77
CA SER A 402 19.84 -21.24 -16.29
C SER A 402 21.30 -21.25 -16.75
N THR A 403 21.86 -22.43 -17.02
CA THR A 403 23.30 -22.60 -17.32
C THR A 403 23.58 -22.85 -18.81
N ASN A 404 22.70 -23.59 -19.47
CA ASN A 404 22.72 -23.91 -20.89
C ASN A 404 21.29 -23.97 -21.47
N PRO A 405 20.64 -22.80 -21.69
CA PRO A 405 19.31 -22.68 -22.28
C PRO A 405 19.07 -23.51 -23.54
N ALA A 406 19.95 -23.41 -24.53
CA ALA A 406 19.80 -24.10 -25.82
C ALA A 406 19.76 -25.63 -25.67
N ALA A 407 20.49 -26.17 -24.69
CA ALA A 407 20.48 -27.59 -24.43
C ALA A 407 19.28 -28.04 -23.57
N ALA A 408 18.76 -27.18 -22.69
CA ALA A 408 17.49 -27.40 -22.01
C ALA A 408 16.31 -27.40 -22.99
N HIS A 409 16.33 -26.47 -23.96
CA HIS A 409 15.37 -26.40 -25.06
C HIS A 409 15.30 -27.72 -25.84
N ARG A 410 16.45 -28.21 -26.34
CA ARG A 410 16.52 -29.49 -27.07
C ARG A 410 16.13 -30.70 -26.23
N ALA A 411 16.44 -30.69 -24.94
CA ALA A 411 16.21 -31.85 -24.08
C ALA A 411 14.74 -32.01 -23.65
N VAL A 412 14.06 -30.90 -23.32
CA VAL A 412 12.72 -30.94 -22.71
C VAL A 412 11.80 -29.83 -23.23
N LEU A 413 12.23 -28.57 -23.23
CA LEU A 413 11.29 -27.45 -23.34
C LEU A 413 10.64 -27.34 -24.73
N HIS A 414 11.34 -27.72 -25.81
CA HIS A 414 10.75 -27.70 -27.15
C HIS A 414 9.60 -28.72 -27.28
N GLY A 415 9.78 -29.92 -26.72
CA GLY A 415 8.72 -30.93 -26.72
C GLY A 415 7.49 -30.50 -25.91
N LEU A 416 7.70 -29.79 -24.80
CA LEU A 416 6.61 -29.23 -24.00
C LEU A 416 5.89 -28.08 -24.73
N GLU A 417 6.63 -27.24 -25.45
CA GLU A 417 6.05 -26.21 -26.31
C GLU A 417 5.17 -26.84 -27.40
N LEU A 418 5.67 -27.85 -28.13
CA LEU A 418 4.88 -28.53 -29.16
C LEU A 418 3.63 -29.19 -28.58
N LYS A 419 3.75 -29.81 -27.40
CA LYS A 419 2.58 -30.35 -26.67
C LYS A 419 1.57 -29.25 -26.35
N TRP A 420 2.04 -28.08 -25.92
CA TRP A 420 1.17 -26.94 -25.63
C TRP A 420 0.45 -26.45 -26.90
N ARG A 421 1.20 -26.15 -27.97
CA ARG A 421 0.67 -25.63 -29.24
C ARG A 421 -0.31 -26.59 -29.91
N ASN A 422 0.01 -27.89 -29.94
CA ASN A 422 -0.70 -28.87 -30.77
C ASN A 422 -1.81 -29.63 -30.03
N HIS A 423 -1.80 -29.67 -28.69
CA HIS A 423 -2.76 -30.45 -27.92
C HIS A 423 -3.44 -29.60 -26.84
N LEU A 424 -2.67 -29.11 -25.86
CA LEU A 424 -3.23 -28.48 -24.66
C LEU A 424 -4.06 -27.23 -24.96
N LEU A 425 -3.54 -26.31 -25.78
CA LEU A 425 -4.25 -25.07 -26.12
C LEU A 425 -5.48 -25.33 -27.01
N PRO A 426 -5.41 -26.14 -28.10
CA PRO A 426 -6.60 -26.54 -28.85
C PRO A 426 -7.69 -27.20 -28.00
N GLU A 427 -7.30 -28.12 -27.09
CA GLU A 427 -8.22 -28.79 -26.16
C GLU A 427 -8.87 -27.79 -25.20
N TYR A 428 -8.10 -26.88 -24.60
CA TYR A 428 -8.63 -25.85 -23.72
C TYR A 428 -9.62 -24.94 -24.46
N ARG A 429 -9.26 -24.48 -25.66
CA ARG A 429 -10.15 -23.67 -26.51
C ARG A 429 -11.42 -24.41 -26.90
N GLN A 430 -11.33 -25.70 -27.22
CA GLN A 430 -12.51 -26.50 -27.58
C GLN A 430 -13.43 -26.72 -26.37
N LEU A 431 -12.85 -26.98 -25.18
CA LEU A 431 -13.60 -27.12 -23.94
C LEU A 431 -14.40 -25.85 -23.62
N VAL A 432 -13.75 -24.68 -23.68
CA VAL A 432 -14.41 -23.39 -23.46
C VAL A 432 -15.53 -23.16 -24.48
N ARG A 433 -15.25 -23.29 -25.79
CA ARG A 433 -16.28 -23.12 -26.84
C ARG A 433 -17.48 -24.06 -26.70
N ASN A 434 -17.27 -25.29 -26.21
CA ASN A 434 -18.35 -26.23 -25.98
C ASN A 434 -19.23 -25.77 -24.83
N ALA A 435 -18.60 -25.40 -23.70
CA ALA A 435 -19.30 -24.92 -22.52
C ALA A 435 -20.05 -23.61 -22.77
N GLU A 436 -19.48 -22.69 -23.56
CA GLU A 436 -20.14 -21.44 -23.95
C GLU A 436 -21.44 -21.64 -24.74
N ARG A 437 -21.57 -22.75 -25.48
CA ARG A 437 -22.79 -23.06 -26.24
C ARG A 437 -23.94 -23.59 -25.38
N GLU A 438 -23.65 -24.10 -24.19
CA GLU A 438 -24.66 -24.68 -23.30
C GLU A 438 -24.87 -23.91 -21.98
N VAL A 439 -24.00 -22.97 -21.62
CA VAL A 439 -24.06 -22.25 -20.33
C VAL A 439 -25.44 -21.60 -20.07
N ASP A 440 -26.08 -21.06 -21.10
CA ASP A 440 -27.37 -20.36 -20.98
C ASP A 440 -28.56 -21.32 -20.83
N SER A 441 -28.42 -22.60 -21.11
CA SER A 441 -29.47 -23.61 -20.93
C SER A 441 -29.11 -24.66 -19.86
N ALA A 442 -27.87 -24.64 -19.36
CA ALA A 442 -27.38 -25.57 -18.37
C ALA A 442 -28.11 -25.47 -17.03
N SER A 443 -28.34 -26.63 -16.41
CA SER A 443 -28.84 -26.74 -15.04
C SER A 443 -27.76 -26.32 -14.02
N PRO A 444 -28.13 -25.97 -12.78
CA PRO A 444 -27.14 -25.63 -11.75
C PRO A 444 -26.07 -26.71 -11.53
N ALA A 445 -26.46 -27.98 -11.51
CA ALA A 445 -25.51 -29.09 -11.41
C ALA A 445 -24.55 -29.14 -12.61
N ARG A 446 -25.07 -28.90 -13.82
CA ARG A 446 -24.23 -28.87 -15.03
C ARG A 446 -23.28 -27.67 -15.04
N LEU A 447 -23.70 -26.51 -14.54
CA LEU A 447 -22.82 -25.35 -14.38
C LEU A 447 -21.64 -25.64 -13.46
N VAL A 448 -21.87 -26.38 -12.37
CA VAL A 448 -20.80 -26.82 -11.46
C VAL A 448 -19.81 -27.74 -12.16
N GLU A 449 -20.29 -28.71 -12.96
CA GLU A 449 -19.43 -29.60 -13.75
C GLU A 449 -18.59 -28.83 -14.78
N LEU A 450 -19.19 -27.83 -15.45
CA LEU A 450 -18.49 -26.98 -16.41
C LEU A 450 -17.37 -26.19 -15.76
N VAL A 451 -17.63 -25.56 -14.61
CA VAL A 451 -16.62 -24.84 -13.84
C VAL A 451 -15.49 -25.79 -13.43
N ASP A 452 -15.82 -26.97 -12.87
CA ASP A 452 -14.81 -27.94 -12.44
C ASP A 452 -13.90 -28.36 -13.61
N ALA A 453 -14.47 -28.70 -14.76
CA ALA A 453 -13.73 -29.14 -15.94
C ALA A 453 -12.79 -28.04 -16.47
N VAL A 454 -13.31 -26.83 -16.59
CA VAL A 454 -12.59 -25.68 -17.12
C VAL A 454 -11.47 -25.23 -16.18
N CYS A 455 -11.74 -25.12 -14.87
CA CYS A 455 -10.73 -24.74 -13.89
C CYS A 455 -9.61 -25.78 -13.79
N ASN A 456 -9.94 -27.08 -13.89
CA ASN A 456 -8.92 -28.12 -13.94
C ASN A 456 -8.04 -27.99 -15.20
N GLN A 457 -8.65 -27.73 -16.37
CA GLN A 457 -7.89 -27.52 -17.61
C GLN A 457 -7.01 -26.26 -17.55
N ALA A 458 -7.53 -25.17 -16.96
CA ALA A 458 -6.75 -23.96 -16.70
C ALA A 458 -5.55 -24.23 -15.76
N GLY A 459 -5.71 -25.13 -14.78
CA GLY A 459 -4.61 -25.61 -13.94
C GLY A 459 -3.53 -26.36 -14.72
N ILE A 460 -3.92 -27.29 -15.61
CA ILE A 460 -2.97 -28.01 -16.48
C ILE A 460 -2.24 -27.02 -17.39
N TYR A 461 -2.97 -26.03 -17.92
CA TYR A 461 -2.41 -24.93 -18.69
C TYR A 461 -1.40 -24.11 -17.89
N LEU A 462 -1.73 -23.73 -16.66
CA LEU A 462 -0.86 -22.99 -15.76
C LEU A 462 0.46 -23.74 -15.46
N TRP A 463 0.43 -25.07 -15.36
CA TRP A 463 1.64 -25.89 -15.28
C TRP A 463 2.53 -25.71 -16.51
N SER A 464 1.94 -25.79 -17.71
CA SER A 464 2.66 -25.55 -18.96
C SER A 464 3.27 -24.15 -19.01
N LEU A 465 2.49 -23.12 -18.66
CA LEU A 465 2.98 -21.74 -18.56
C LEU A 465 4.13 -21.61 -17.55
N SER A 466 4.03 -22.27 -16.39
CA SER A 466 5.07 -22.20 -15.34
C SER A 466 6.40 -22.82 -15.76
N ILE A 467 6.38 -23.90 -16.55
CA ILE A 467 7.59 -24.60 -17.00
C ILE A 467 8.14 -24.00 -18.29
N VAL A 468 7.29 -23.78 -19.28
CA VAL A 468 7.67 -23.28 -20.61
C VAL A 468 7.84 -21.77 -20.56
N GLY A 469 6.77 -21.00 -20.36
CA GLY A 469 6.83 -19.54 -20.24
C GLY A 469 7.71 -19.06 -19.08
N GLY A 470 7.65 -19.74 -17.93
CA GLY A 470 8.52 -19.47 -16.77
C GLY A 470 10.00 -19.77 -17.01
N SER A 471 10.38 -20.36 -18.15
CA SER A 471 11.79 -20.48 -18.55
C SER A 471 12.35 -19.18 -19.15
N ALA A 472 11.52 -18.28 -19.68
CA ALA A 472 11.95 -17.08 -20.39
C ALA A 472 12.92 -16.21 -19.56
N TRP A 473 12.55 -15.87 -18.32
CA TRP A 473 13.39 -15.03 -17.45
C TRP A 473 14.73 -15.70 -17.07
N LYS A 474 14.78 -17.05 -17.02
CA LYS A 474 16.02 -17.80 -16.75
C LYS A 474 16.96 -17.73 -17.95
N MET A 475 16.40 -17.78 -19.17
CA MET A 475 17.14 -17.62 -20.42
C MET A 475 17.64 -16.18 -20.58
N GLU A 476 16.80 -15.19 -20.27
CA GLU A 476 17.20 -13.78 -20.19
C GLU A 476 18.32 -13.60 -19.17
N SER A 477 18.21 -14.17 -17.98
CA SER A 477 19.27 -14.11 -16.97
C SER A 477 20.60 -14.73 -17.46
N ALA A 478 20.53 -15.80 -18.27
CA ALA A 478 21.71 -16.37 -18.90
C ALA A 478 22.30 -15.44 -19.98
N LEU A 479 21.45 -14.78 -20.77
CA LEU A 479 21.83 -13.75 -21.74
C LEU A 479 22.48 -12.54 -21.06
N ALA A 480 21.92 -12.07 -19.95
CA ALA A 480 22.46 -11.00 -19.13
C ALA A 480 23.86 -11.33 -18.61
N ARG A 481 24.07 -12.52 -18.05
CA ARG A 481 25.39 -12.99 -17.60
C ARG A 481 26.39 -13.07 -18.76
N PHE A 482 25.96 -13.54 -19.93
CA PHE A 482 26.80 -13.59 -21.12
C PHE A 482 27.21 -12.18 -21.56
N TRP A 483 26.23 -11.27 -21.63
CA TRP A 483 26.46 -9.87 -22.00
C TRP A 483 27.46 -9.20 -21.06
N GLN A 484 27.24 -9.30 -19.74
CA GLN A 484 28.12 -8.70 -18.75
C GLN A 484 29.56 -9.22 -18.87
N LYS A 485 29.73 -10.52 -19.12
CA LYS A 485 31.04 -11.14 -19.21
C LYS A 485 31.79 -10.83 -20.52
N HIS A 486 31.08 -10.68 -21.64
CA HIS A 486 31.70 -10.72 -22.97
C HIS A 486 31.42 -9.49 -23.85
N LEU A 487 30.35 -8.75 -23.60
CA LEU A 487 29.88 -7.67 -24.48
C LEU A 487 29.86 -6.30 -23.81
N ALA A 488 29.72 -6.21 -22.48
CA ALA A 488 29.67 -4.94 -21.76
C ALA A 488 30.92 -4.08 -22.02
N GLY A 489 32.13 -4.62 -21.87
CA GLY A 489 33.38 -3.88 -22.12
C GLY A 489 33.57 -3.43 -23.58
N PRO A 490 33.42 -4.31 -24.58
CA PRO A 490 33.53 -3.95 -25.99
C PRO A 490 32.49 -2.92 -26.46
N LEU A 491 31.23 -3.06 -26.03
CA LEU A 491 30.12 -2.23 -26.50
C LEU A 491 29.94 -0.93 -25.70
N HIS A 492 30.48 -0.82 -24.49
CA HIS A 492 30.45 0.44 -23.73
C HIS A 492 31.26 1.56 -24.41
N ARG A 493 32.19 1.21 -25.30
CA ARG A 493 33.05 2.14 -26.07
C ARG A 493 32.45 2.60 -27.40
N THR A 494 31.36 2.00 -27.84
CA THR A 494 30.63 2.42 -29.05
C THR A 494 29.43 3.26 -28.62
N ALA A 495 29.44 4.55 -28.95
CA ALA A 495 28.42 5.53 -28.60
C ALA A 495 27.06 5.30 -29.30
N ALA A 496 26.47 4.11 -29.15
CA ALA A 496 25.11 3.79 -29.57
C ALA A 496 24.27 3.59 -28.30
N GLY A 497 23.29 4.47 -28.09
CA GLY A 497 22.54 4.68 -26.84
C GLY A 497 21.70 3.53 -26.27
N ALA A 498 22.04 2.26 -26.53
CA ALA A 498 21.42 1.09 -25.93
C ALA A 498 22.38 0.42 -24.93
N THR A 499 22.28 0.82 -23.65
CA THR A 499 23.08 0.24 -22.58
C THR A 499 22.43 -1.05 -22.07
N GLY A 500 22.95 -2.21 -22.48
CA GLY A 500 22.68 -3.51 -21.83
C GLY A 500 21.90 -4.52 -22.67
N HIS A 501 21.85 -5.77 -22.18
CA HIS A 501 21.27 -6.91 -22.88
C HIS A 501 19.77 -6.79 -23.20
N GLN A 502 19.01 -5.96 -22.46
CA GLN A 502 17.55 -5.85 -22.61
C GLN A 502 17.13 -5.32 -23.99
N VAL A 503 17.97 -4.54 -24.67
CA VAL A 503 17.69 -4.08 -26.05
C VAL A 503 17.51 -5.26 -27.01
N LEU A 504 18.16 -6.39 -26.74
CA LEU A 504 18.08 -7.60 -27.57
C LEU A 504 16.69 -8.28 -27.49
N LEU A 505 15.85 -7.88 -26.55
CA LEU A 505 14.51 -8.45 -26.31
C LEU A 505 13.37 -7.48 -26.65
N ARG A 506 13.67 -6.31 -27.24
CA ARG A 506 12.68 -5.28 -27.60
C ARG A 506 12.04 -5.55 -28.96
N GLY A 507 10.76 -5.19 -29.10
CA GLY A 507 10.05 -5.25 -30.39
C GLY A 507 10.05 -6.65 -31.02
N LEU A 508 9.76 -7.68 -30.22
CA LEU A 508 9.62 -9.05 -30.72
C LEU A 508 8.31 -9.21 -31.49
N PRO A 509 8.29 -10.02 -32.58
CA PRO A 509 7.07 -10.26 -33.34
C PRO A 509 6.07 -11.06 -32.50
N GLY A 510 4.77 -10.73 -32.62
CA GLY A 510 3.69 -11.43 -31.92
C GLY A 510 3.42 -10.96 -30.49
N THR A 511 4.14 -9.95 -29.99
CA THR A 511 3.93 -9.35 -28.65
C THR A 511 3.05 -8.09 -28.68
N ALA A 512 2.47 -7.74 -29.83
CA ALA A 512 1.63 -6.55 -29.95
C ALA A 512 0.32 -6.69 -29.13
N PRO A 513 -0.10 -5.64 -28.42
CA PRO A 513 -1.28 -5.67 -27.57
C PRO A 513 -2.54 -5.61 -28.42
N ALA A 514 -3.09 -6.76 -28.82
CA ALA A 514 -4.50 -6.81 -29.18
C ALA A 514 -5.30 -6.73 -27.87
N GLY A 515 -6.31 -5.86 -27.79
CA GLY A 515 -7.26 -5.85 -26.68
C GLY A 515 -7.94 -7.22 -26.60
N VAL A 516 -7.69 -7.96 -25.52
CA VAL A 516 -8.18 -9.33 -25.37
C VAL A 516 -9.40 -9.32 -24.47
N SER A 517 -10.58 -9.66 -25.00
CA SER A 517 -11.82 -9.60 -24.23
C SER A 517 -11.80 -10.46 -22.97
N HIS A 518 -11.08 -11.58 -22.98
CA HIS A 518 -10.97 -12.50 -21.84
C HIS A 518 -9.79 -12.20 -20.90
N ALA A 519 -8.98 -11.15 -21.15
CA ALA A 519 -7.92 -10.77 -20.24
C ALA A 519 -8.52 -10.34 -18.89
N VAL A 520 -7.84 -10.71 -17.80
CA VAL A 520 -8.30 -10.46 -16.44
C VAL A 520 -7.43 -9.43 -15.72
N TYR A 521 -8.04 -8.68 -14.80
CA TYR A 521 -7.31 -7.87 -13.81
C TYR A 521 -6.92 -8.69 -12.57
N SER A 522 -7.70 -9.73 -12.28
CA SER A 522 -7.50 -10.70 -11.20
C SER A 522 -8.00 -12.08 -11.65
N LEU A 523 -7.34 -13.15 -11.25
CA LEU A 523 -7.89 -14.51 -11.44
C LEU A 523 -9.12 -14.74 -10.57
N ASP A 524 -9.33 -13.95 -9.52
CA ASP A 524 -10.62 -14.00 -8.83
C ASP A 524 -11.73 -13.54 -9.80
N TRP A 525 -12.58 -14.49 -10.14
CA TRP A 525 -13.67 -14.32 -11.09
C TRP A 525 -14.76 -13.37 -10.63
N TYR A 526 -14.64 -12.75 -9.44
CA TYR A 526 -15.48 -11.63 -9.01
C TYR A 526 -15.21 -10.37 -9.85
N HIS A 527 -13.95 -10.18 -10.29
CA HIS A 527 -13.58 -9.03 -11.10
C HIS A 527 -14.00 -9.22 -12.57
N PRO A 528 -14.48 -8.17 -13.23
CA PRO A 528 -14.80 -8.23 -14.65
C PRO A 528 -13.54 -8.49 -15.49
N THR A 529 -13.74 -9.12 -16.64
CA THR A 529 -12.71 -9.20 -17.68
C THR A 529 -12.59 -7.88 -18.44
N ALA A 530 -11.52 -7.72 -19.22
CA ALA A 530 -11.31 -6.54 -20.06
C ALA A 530 -12.46 -6.31 -21.05
N GLY A 531 -13.04 -7.39 -21.60
CA GLY A 531 -14.19 -7.32 -22.50
C GLY A 531 -15.51 -6.96 -21.82
N GLU A 532 -15.60 -7.11 -20.50
CA GLU A 532 -16.77 -6.71 -19.69
C GLU A 532 -16.59 -5.32 -19.06
N SER A 533 -15.39 -4.73 -19.15
CA SER A 533 -15.05 -3.45 -18.51
C SER A 533 -15.21 -2.25 -19.45
N PHE A 534 -15.40 -1.06 -18.87
CA PHE A 534 -15.74 0.21 -19.55
C PHE A 534 -14.77 0.69 -20.64
N LEU A 535 -13.54 0.15 -20.74
CA LEU A 535 -12.62 0.40 -21.86
C LEU A 535 -13.19 0.01 -23.24
N SER A 536 -14.30 -0.73 -23.30
CA SER A 536 -15.03 -0.93 -24.55
C SER A 536 -15.57 0.37 -25.18
N HIS A 537 -15.69 1.48 -24.43
CA HIS A 537 -16.23 2.75 -24.94
C HIS A 537 -15.19 3.71 -25.54
N LYS A 538 -13.92 3.64 -25.12
CA LYS A 538 -12.78 4.22 -25.87
C LYS A 538 -12.05 3.07 -26.52
N GLY A 539 -12.50 2.69 -27.71
CA GLY A 539 -12.06 1.47 -28.41
C GLY A 539 -10.55 1.24 -28.30
N ALA A 540 -10.17 0.02 -27.93
CA ALA A 540 -8.80 -0.46 -28.04
C ALA A 540 -8.19 -0.20 -29.44
N ASP A 541 -9.05 -0.04 -30.45
CA ASP A 541 -8.74 0.35 -31.83
C ASP A 541 -8.28 1.82 -32.01
N GLN A 542 -8.40 2.68 -30.98
CA GLN A 542 -7.96 4.09 -31.01
C GLN A 542 -6.60 4.33 -30.35
N LEU A 543 -5.97 3.30 -29.78
CA LEU A 543 -4.58 3.42 -29.33
C LEU A 543 -3.69 3.62 -30.56
N PRO A 544 -2.84 4.66 -30.60
CA PRO A 544 -2.09 4.98 -31.81
C PRO A 544 -1.27 3.78 -32.28
N ALA A 545 -1.55 3.31 -33.51
CA ALA A 545 -0.75 2.30 -34.19
C ALA A 545 0.71 2.77 -34.22
N THR A 546 1.56 2.06 -33.49
CA THR A 546 2.81 2.62 -32.99
C THR A 546 3.92 2.64 -34.03
N GLY A 547 4.35 3.83 -34.46
CA GLY A 547 5.71 4.05 -34.97
C GLY A 547 6.81 3.70 -33.94
N LYS A 548 6.45 3.51 -32.65
CA LYS A 548 7.35 3.01 -31.59
C LYS A 548 7.79 1.55 -31.83
N ALA A 549 6.94 0.66 -32.36
CA ALA A 549 7.29 -0.76 -32.53
C ALA A 549 8.36 -1.00 -33.61
N GLU A 550 8.27 -0.29 -34.73
CA GLU A 550 9.28 -0.34 -35.79
C GLU A 550 10.63 0.20 -35.30
N GLY A 551 10.62 1.31 -34.53
CA GLY A 551 11.81 1.87 -33.91
C GLY A 551 12.49 0.94 -32.91
N LEU A 552 11.72 0.20 -32.10
CA LEU A 552 12.25 -0.79 -31.15
C LEU A 552 12.85 -2.01 -31.86
N SER A 553 12.21 -2.49 -32.93
CA SER A 553 12.74 -3.59 -33.74
C SER A 553 14.06 -3.21 -34.44
N ALA A 554 14.16 -1.99 -34.96
CA ALA A 554 15.41 -1.46 -35.54
C ALA A 554 16.53 -1.36 -34.49
N GLN A 555 16.25 -0.81 -33.30
CA GLN A 555 17.23 -0.75 -32.20
C GLN A 555 17.74 -2.13 -31.78
N ARG A 556 16.84 -3.13 -31.74
CA ARG A 556 17.22 -4.51 -31.47
C ARG A 556 18.15 -5.05 -32.56
N ALA A 557 17.78 -4.88 -33.83
CA ALA A 557 18.58 -5.36 -34.96
C ALA A 557 20.01 -4.77 -34.97
N ASP A 558 20.13 -3.47 -34.68
CA ASP A 558 21.42 -2.78 -34.57
C ASP A 558 22.26 -3.34 -33.40
N ALA A 559 21.64 -3.57 -32.25
CA ALA A 559 22.32 -4.14 -31.09
C ALA A 559 22.76 -5.59 -31.32
N GLU A 560 21.95 -6.39 -32.01
CA GLU A 560 22.33 -7.74 -32.44
C GLU A 560 23.52 -7.72 -33.39
N ALA A 561 23.51 -6.82 -34.39
CA ALA A 561 24.61 -6.66 -35.34
C ALA A 561 25.90 -6.23 -34.64
N ALA A 562 25.82 -5.26 -33.71
CA ALA A 562 26.95 -4.81 -32.91
C ALA A 562 27.52 -5.92 -32.04
N ALA A 563 26.68 -6.71 -31.37
CA ALA A 563 27.11 -7.85 -30.56
C ALA A 563 27.79 -8.93 -31.41
N ARG A 564 27.24 -9.26 -32.60
CA ARG A 564 27.86 -10.21 -33.54
C ARG A 564 29.21 -9.69 -34.03
N GLN A 565 29.31 -8.40 -34.35
CA GLN A 565 30.55 -7.77 -34.79
C GLN A 565 31.63 -7.78 -33.70
N ALA A 566 31.26 -7.51 -32.45
CA ALA A 566 32.20 -7.55 -31.32
C ALA A 566 32.76 -8.97 -31.05
N LEU A 567 32.03 -10.01 -31.47
CA LEU A 567 32.40 -11.41 -31.29
C LEU A 567 32.94 -12.08 -32.55
N LYS A 568 33.12 -11.34 -33.67
CA LYS A 568 33.49 -11.89 -34.98
C LYS A 568 34.75 -12.76 -34.95
N ASP A 569 35.76 -12.36 -34.17
CA ASP A 569 37.05 -13.04 -34.06
C ASP A 569 37.03 -14.19 -33.03
N GLN A 570 35.87 -14.45 -32.41
CA GLN A 570 35.67 -15.45 -31.36
C GLN A 570 34.53 -16.42 -31.74
N PRO A 571 34.73 -17.33 -32.72
CA PRO A 571 33.65 -18.10 -33.34
C PRO A 571 32.86 -18.98 -32.35
N ARG A 572 33.52 -19.51 -31.31
CA ARG A 572 32.85 -20.28 -30.24
C ARG A 572 31.91 -19.41 -29.40
N LEU A 573 32.31 -18.17 -29.08
CA LEU A 573 31.48 -17.23 -28.34
C LEU A 573 30.34 -16.69 -29.20
N LEU A 574 30.61 -16.42 -30.49
CA LEU A 574 29.58 -16.01 -31.44
C LEU A 574 28.50 -17.09 -31.60
N ALA A 575 28.89 -18.36 -31.76
CA ALA A 575 27.94 -19.48 -31.83
C ALA A 575 27.11 -19.61 -30.54
N ARG A 576 27.76 -19.44 -29.37
CA ARG A 576 27.07 -19.45 -28.07
C ARG A 576 26.12 -18.27 -27.90
N PHE A 577 26.51 -17.08 -28.35
CA PHE A 577 25.66 -15.88 -28.32
C PHE A 577 24.42 -16.08 -29.18
N ASN A 578 24.58 -16.52 -30.43
CA ASN A 578 23.45 -16.75 -31.34
C ASN A 578 22.48 -17.80 -30.77
N ALA A 579 23.00 -18.93 -30.28
CA ALA A 579 22.14 -19.98 -29.69
C ALA A 579 21.43 -19.53 -28.41
N LEU A 580 22.01 -18.59 -27.66
CA LEU A 580 21.42 -18.03 -26.45
C LEU A 580 20.38 -16.95 -26.77
N LEU A 581 20.68 -16.09 -27.75
CA LEU A 581 19.80 -15.05 -28.25
C LEU A 581 18.52 -15.66 -28.85
N GLU A 582 18.67 -16.67 -29.70
CA GLU A 582 17.55 -17.38 -30.35
C GLU A 582 16.55 -17.91 -29.32
N VAL A 583 17.02 -18.66 -28.33
CA VAL A 583 16.12 -19.20 -27.31
C VAL A 583 15.58 -18.12 -26.36
N ALA A 584 16.35 -17.09 -26.04
CA ALA A 584 15.86 -16.00 -25.18
C ALA A 584 14.72 -15.23 -25.85
N GLN A 585 14.86 -14.88 -27.13
CA GLN A 585 13.82 -14.19 -27.91
C GLN A 585 12.59 -15.08 -28.14
N HIS A 586 12.80 -16.35 -28.50
CA HIS A 586 11.72 -17.31 -28.72
C HIS A 586 10.85 -17.52 -27.47
N TYR A 587 11.49 -17.77 -26.33
CA TYR A 587 10.75 -18.02 -25.08
C TYR A 587 10.15 -16.76 -24.46
N ALA A 588 10.70 -15.57 -24.74
CA ALA A 588 10.05 -14.31 -24.37
C ALA A 588 8.71 -14.15 -25.09
N ALA A 589 8.68 -14.28 -26.42
CA ALA A 589 7.44 -14.22 -27.21
C ALA A 589 6.46 -15.34 -26.81
N LEU A 590 6.94 -16.58 -26.67
CA LEU A 590 6.11 -17.72 -26.29
C LEU A 590 5.45 -17.55 -24.91
N ARG A 591 6.12 -16.92 -23.94
CA ARG A 591 5.53 -16.66 -22.62
C ARG A 591 4.34 -15.71 -22.71
N GLU A 592 4.43 -14.69 -23.54
CA GLU A 592 3.32 -13.74 -23.74
C GLU A 592 2.14 -14.43 -24.43
N GLU A 593 2.41 -15.25 -25.45
CA GLU A 593 1.37 -16.10 -26.06
C GLU A 593 0.68 -17.00 -25.03
N GLN A 594 1.45 -17.63 -24.13
CA GLN A 594 0.88 -18.49 -23.09
C GLN A 594 0.11 -17.70 -22.02
N SER A 595 0.64 -16.56 -21.61
CA SER A 595 0.05 -15.74 -20.55
C SER A 595 -1.28 -15.12 -21.00
N HIS A 596 -1.38 -14.76 -22.29
CA HIS A 596 -2.61 -14.30 -22.94
C HIS A 596 -3.76 -15.32 -22.79
N ASP A 597 -3.52 -16.58 -23.17
CA ASP A 597 -4.57 -17.60 -23.25
C ASP A 597 -4.90 -18.29 -21.92
N LEU A 598 -4.18 -18.00 -20.83
CA LEU A 598 -4.48 -18.57 -19.51
C LEU A 598 -5.91 -18.27 -19.08
N SER A 599 -6.34 -17.01 -19.23
CA SER A 599 -7.65 -16.53 -18.78
C SER A 599 -8.77 -16.74 -19.80
N LEU A 600 -8.54 -17.54 -20.85
CA LEU A 600 -9.52 -17.82 -21.93
C LEU A 600 -10.94 -18.10 -21.41
N ALA A 601 -11.03 -18.86 -20.32
CA ALA A 601 -12.32 -19.29 -19.81
C ALA A 601 -12.99 -18.32 -18.83
N TRP A 602 -12.36 -17.22 -18.44
CA TRP A 602 -12.91 -16.33 -17.41
C TRP A 602 -14.27 -15.73 -17.74
N PRO A 603 -14.55 -15.29 -18.99
CA PRO A 603 -15.90 -14.85 -19.37
C PRO A 603 -16.97 -15.95 -19.22
N LEU A 604 -16.61 -17.20 -19.49
CA LEU A 604 -17.49 -18.35 -19.28
C LEU A 604 -17.71 -18.60 -17.77
N LEU A 605 -16.64 -18.63 -16.98
CA LEU A 605 -16.71 -18.87 -15.54
C LEU A 605 -17.58 -17.82 -14.84
N ARG A 606 -17.46 -16.55 -15.22
CA ARG A 606 -18.30 -15.46 -14.71
C ARG A 606 -19.76 -15.62 -15.08
N ARG A 607 -20.06 -16.04 -16.32
CA ARG A 607 -21.42 -16.38 -16.73
C ARG A 607 -21.99 -17.56 -15.92
N CYS A 608 -21.19 -18.59 -15.65
CA CYS A 608 -21.59 -19.69 -14.78
C CYS A 608 -21.91 -19.20 -13.35
N ALA A 609 -21.04 -18.38 -12.76
CA ALA A 609 -21.25 -17.81 -11.43
C ALA A 609 -22.54 -16.98 -11.36
N ARG A 610 -22.75 -16.06 -12.32
CA ARG A 610 -23.99 -15.27 -12.42
C ARG A 610 -25.23 -16.15 -12.50
N ARG A 611 -25.21 -17.17 -13.35
CA ARG A 611 -26.33 -18.13 -13.52
C ARG A 611 -26.63 -18.91 -12.25
N LEU A 612 -25.60 -19.31 -11.51
CA LEU A 612 -25.76 -19.93 -10.19
C LEU A 612 -26.38 -18.92 -9.21
N GLY A 613 -25.91 -17.68 -9.20
CA GLY A 613 -26.49 -16.59 -8.40
C GLY A 613 -27.98 -16.35 -8.71
N GLU A 614 -28.36 -16.28 -9.98
CA GLU A 614 -29.76 -16.13 -10.42
C GLU A 614 -30.64 -17.28 -9.91
N HIS A 615 -30.13 -18.51 -9.95
CA HIS A 615 -30.84 -19.65 -9.38
C HIS A 615 -31.02 -19.52 -7.86
N LEU A 616 -29.98 -19.08 -7.14
CA LEU A 616 -30.04 -18.89 -5.69
C LEU A 616 -31.00 -17.76 -5.28
N VAL A 617 -31.08 -16.68 -6.05
CA VAL A 617 -32.11 -15.63 -5.90
C VAL A 617 -33.51 -16.21 -6.11
N ALA A 618 -33.70 -17.02 -7.15
CA ALA A 618 -35.00 -17.65 -7.41
C ALA A 618 -35.45 -18.60 -6.27
N THR A 619 -34.49 -19.18 -5.53
CA THR A 619 -34.78 -19.98 -4.31
C THR A 619 -34.91 -19.15 -3.04
N GLY A 620 -34.66 -17.83 -3.09
CA GLY A 620 -34.72 -16.93 -1.94
C GLY A 620 -33.52 -17.02 -0.98
N LEU A 621 -32.41 -17.66 -1.38
CA LEU A 621 -31.23 -17.81 -0.51
C LEU A 621 -30.42 -16.51 -0.41
N ILE A 622 -30.29 -15.79 -1.53
CA ILE A 622 -29.58 -14.50 -1.65
C ILE A 622 -30.50 -13.46 -2.31
N GLU A 623 -30.17 -12.18 -2.18
CA GLU A 623 -30.95 -11.06 -2.74
C GLU A 623 -30.44 -10.60 -4.10
N ASP A 624 -29.12 -10.56 -4.29
CA ASP A 624 -28.47 -10.17 -5.55
C ASP A 624 -27.72 -11.38 -6.16
N PRO A 625 -27.83 -11.67 -7.48
CA PRO A 625 -27.04 -12.72 -8.11
C PRO A 625 -25.52 -12.58 -7.91
N ALA A 626 -25.00 -11.36 -7.79
CA ALA A 626 -23.59 -11.08 -7.55
C ALA A 626 -23.14 -11.47 -6.13
N ASP A 627 -24.06 -11.70 -5.19
CA ASP A 627 -23.73 -12.19 -3.85
C ASP A 627 -23.15 -13.60 -3.86
N VAL A 628 -23.34 -14.36 -4.96
CA VAL A 628 -22.82 -15.71 -5.13
C VAL A 628 -21.31 -15.81 -4.85
N HIS A 629 -20.53 -14.77 -5.17
CA HIS A 629 -19.08 -14.75 -4.94
C HIS A 629 -18.69 -14.79 -3.46
N PHE A 630 -19.60 -14.41 -2.56
CA PHE A 630 -19.42 -14.40 -1.12
C PHE A 630 -20.02 -15.63 -0.42
N LEU A 631 -20.41 -16.65 -1.20
CA LEU A 631 -20.82 -17.96 -0.70
C LEU A 631 -19.67 -18.98 -0.78
N ASN A 632 -19.79 -20.08 -0.08
CA ASN A 632 -18.93 -21.26 -0.23
C ASN A 632 -19.59 -22.29 -1.16
N LEU A 633 -18.83 -23.24 -1.69
CA LEU A 633 -19.35 -24.23 -2.65
C LEU A 633 -20.50 -25.06 -2.09
N ASN A 634 -20.45 -25.41 -0.80
CA ASN A 634 -21.52 -26.15 -0.14
C ASN A 634 -22.83 -25.34 -0.05
N GLU A 635 -22.74 -24.01 0.04
CA GLU A 635 -23.92 -23.12 0.06
C GLU A 635 -24.49 -23.00 -1.36
N VAL A 636 -23.62 -22.82 -2.37
CA VAL A 636 -24.00 -22.78 -3.79
C VAL A 636 -24.65 -24.09 -4.26
N THR A 637 -24.17 -25.23 -3.79
CA THR A 637 -24.69 -26.55 -4.18
C THR A 637 -25.85 -27.05 -3.31
N GLY A 638 -26.32 -26.25 -2.35
CA GLY A 638 -27.43 -26.62 -1.46
C GLY A 638 -27.10 -27.76 -0.48
N ARG A 639 -25.81 -28.01 -0.21
CA ARG A 639 -25.32 -29.03 0.73
C ARG A 639 -25.16 -28.50 2.16
N SER A 640 -25.47 -27.22 2.39
CA SER A 640 -25.41 -26.57 3.70
C SER A 640 -26.70 -26.76 4.52
N ALA A 641 -26.58 -26.73 5.85
CA ALA A 641 -27.69 -26.90 6.79
C ALA A 641 -28.52 -25.61 6.92
N GLY A 642 -29.48 -25.40 6.01
CA GLY A 642 -30.75 -24.68 6.22
C GLY A 642 -30.73 -23.23 6.72
N THR A 643 -29.58 -22.57 6.84
CA THR A 643 -29.45 -21.18 7.32
C THR A 643 -29.01 -20.27 6.18
N ARG A 644 -29.54 -19.03 6.19
CA ARG A 644 -29.20 -18.02 5.18
C ARG A 644 -27.71 -17.64 5.33
N PRO A 645 -26.92 -17.64 4.24
CA PRO A 645 -25.50 -17.32 4.34
C PRO A 645 -25.27 -15.85 4.74
N PRO A 646 -24.24 -15.55 5.56
CA PRO A 646 -23.97 -14.19 6.04
C PRO A 646 -23.21 -13.35 4.99
N VAL A 647 -23.82 -13.16 3.82
CA VAL A 647 -23.20 -12.50 2.65
C VAL A 647 -22.66 -11.11 2.97
N ALA A 648 -23.48 -10.24 3.57
CA ALA A 648 -23.09 -8.86 3.88
C ALA A 648 -21.83 -8.81 4.76
N SER A 649 -21.80 -9.62 5.83
CA SER A 649 -20.65 -9.72 6.74
C SER A 649 -19.38 -10.20 6.03
N ARG A 650 -19.47 -11.16 5.11
CA ARG A 650 -18.33 -11.63 4.31
C ARG A 650 -17.85 -10.58 3.32
N ARG A 651 -18.76 -9.85 2.68
CA ARG A 651 -18.44 -8.73 1.78
C ARG A 651 -17.74 -7.61 2.54
N ASP A 652 -18.25 -7.23 3.70
CA ASP A 652 -17.63 -6.20 4.55
C ASP A 652 -16.23 -6.62 5.00
N THR A 653 -16.06 -7.88 5.38
CA THR A 653 -14.75 -8.44 5.76
C THR A 653 -13.77 -8.39 4.59
N TRP A 654 -14.20 -8.80 3.40
CA TRP A 654 -13.38 -8.73 2.19
C TRP A 654 -12.97 -7.29 1.83
N GLN A 655 -13.90 -6.32 1.95
CA GLN A 655 -13.59 -4.90 1.73
C GLN A 655 -12.58 -4.37 2.75
N ARG A 656 -12.71 -4.71 4.03
CA ARG A 656 -11.71 -4.34 5.05
C ARG A 656 -10.35 -4.96 4.73
N GLN A 657 -10.31 -6.23 4.34
CA GLN A 657 -9.07 -6.93 3.97
C GLN A 657 -8.37 -6.31 2.76
N ARG A 658 -9.13 -5.75 1.81
CA ARG A 658 -8.59 -5.10 0.60
C ARG A 658 -7.80 -3.82 0.90
N ASN A 659 -8.10 -3.20 2.04
CA ASN A 659 -7.42 -1.99 2.54
C ASN A 659 -6.19 -2.30 3.38
N LEU A 660 -5.89 -3.58 3.65
CA LEU A 660 -4.70 -3.98 4.39
C LEU A 660 -3.44 -3.88 3.52
N ALA A 661 -2.35 -3.35 4.08
CA ALA A 661 -1.01 -3.46 3.50
C ALA A 661 -0.44 -4.88 3.74
N ALA A 662 -0.91 -5.85 2.95
CA ALA A 662 -0.45 -7.23 3.07
C ALA A 662 1.05 -7.37 2.76
N PRO A 663 1.85 -7.98 3.66
CA PRO A 663 3.28 -8.22 3.44
C PRO A 663 3.56 -9.03 2.16
N LEU A 664 4.66 -8.72 1.49
CA LEU A 664 5.09 -9.51 0.32
C LEU A 664 5.54 -10.93 0.70
N THR A 665 6.05 -11.09 1.92
CA THR A 665 6.58 -12.34 2.45
C THR A 665 6.21 -12.54 3.91
N LEU A 666 5.95 -13.78 4.30
CA LEU A 666 5.75 -14.20 5.68
C LEU A 666 6.72 -15.32 6.06
N GLY A 667 7.21 -15.31 7.30
CA GLY A 667 8.14 -16.29 7.84
C GLY A 667 9.60 -16.07 7.44
N GLU A 668 10.49 -16.93 7.94
CA GLU A 668 11.94 -16.80 7.77
C GLU A 668 12.50 -17.86 6.80
N THR A 669 13.55 -17.48 6.07
CA THR A 669 14.38 -18.44 5.33
C THR A 669 15.29 -19.18 6.32
N GLY A 670 15.21 -20.51 6.37
CA GLY A 670 16.12 -21.31 7.18
C GLY A 670 17.59 -21.10 6.78
N ARG A 671 18.50 -21.02 7.78
CA ARG A 671 19.94 -20.72 7.65
C ARG A 671 20.72 -21.46 6.55
N PHE A 672 20.26 -22.63 6.10
CA PHE A 672 20.96 -23.47 5.11
C PHE A 672 20.47 -23.30 3.67
N ILE A 673 19.34 -22.63 3.45
CA ILE A 673 18.78 -22.35 2.12
C ILE A 673 18.58 -20.83 2.05
N GLY A 674 19.69 -20.09 2.14
CA GLY A 674 19.72 -18.68 1.79
C GLY A 674 19.50 -18.58 0.28
N ASP A 675 18.27 -18.26 -0.11
CA ASP A 675 17.88 -18.09 -1.50
C ASP A 675 18.83 -17.08 -2.17
N PRO A 676 19.50 -17.42 -3.29
CA PRO A 676 20.19 -16.46 -4.11
C PRO A 676 19.30 -15.26 -4.49
N ILE A 677 17.97 -15.46 -4.55
CA ILE A 677 16.99 -14.41 -4.81
C ILE A 677 16.86 -13.51 -3.58
N ALA A 678 16.61 -14.03 -2.38
CA ALA A 678 16.54 -13.21 -1.16
C ALA A 678 17.85 -12.43 -0.91
N ARG A 679 19.01 -13.05 -1.15
CA ARG A 679 20.31 -12.37 -1.09
C ARG A 679 20.52 -11.33 -2.19
N ALA A 680 19.98 -11.55 -3.39
CA ALA A 680 20.01 -10.55 -4.46
C ALA A 680 19.03 -9.39 -4.19
N VAL A 681 17.90 -9.66 -3.53
CA VAL A 681 16.95 -8.65 -3.06
C VAL A 681 17.56 -7.81 -1.94
N ASP A 682 18.18 -8.42 -0.93
CA ASP A 682 18.88 -7.69 0.13
C ASP A 682 20.14 -6.99 -0.39
N ALA A 683 20.86 -7.57 -1.34
CA ALA A 683 22.01 -6.92 -2.00
C ALA A 683 21.60 -5.74 -2.90
N ALA A 684 20.39 -5.77 -3.49
CA ALA A 684 19.83 -4.64 -4.24
C ALA A 684 19.31 -3.54 -3.31
N ARG A 685 18.75 -3.90 -2.15
CA ARG A 685 18.33 -2.97 -1.10
C ARG A 685 19.50 -2.33 -0.35
N SER A 686 20.68 -2.97 -0.35
CA SER A 686 21.89 -2.49 0.34
C SER A 686 22.87 -1.74 -0.58
N SER A 687 22.36 -0.85 -1.41
CA SER A 687 23.18 0.27 -1.90
C SER A 687 23.11 1.39 -0.86
N HIS A 688 24.21 1.58 -0.12
CA HIS A 688 24.40 2.79 0.71
C HIS A 688 24.49 4.01 -0.22
N ASP A 689 23.87 5.12 0.20
CA ASP A 689 23.63 6.38 -0.53
C ASP A 689 22.38 6.42 -1.44
N LEU A 690 21.23 5.97 -0.92
CA LEU A 690 19.94 6.27 -1.55
C LEU A 690 19.54 7.74 -1.29
N PRO A 691 19.08 8.49 -2.31
CA PRO A 691 18.54 9.83 -2.12
C PRO A 691 17.40 9.86 -1.10
N GLU A 692 17.30 10.97 -0.38
CA GLU A 692 16.28 11.19 0.64
C GLU A 692 14.86 10.98 0.08
N GLY A 693 14.07 10.12 0.74
CA GLY A 693 12.70 9.75 0.33
C GLY A 693 12.59 8.72 -0.82
N ALA A 694 13.68 8.08 -1.22
CA ALA A 694 13.66 7.08 -2.28
C ALA A 694 12.85 5.81 -1.92
N ILE A 695 11.95 5.41 -2.81
CA ILE A 695 11.23 4.13 -2.76
C ILE A 695 12.06 3.10 -3.53
N VAL A 696 12.29 1.93 -2.92
CA VAL A 696 13.13 0.87 -3.48
C VAL A 696 12.27 -0.32 -3.87
N GLY A 697 12.46 -0.79 -5.10
CA GLY A 697 11.90 -2.04 -5.59
C GLY A 697 12.95 -2.84 -6.35
N HIS A 698 12.49 -3.70 -7.25
CA HIS A 698 13.31 -4.47 -8.15
C HIS A 698 13.53 -3.71 -9.47
N PRO A 699 14.75 -3.71 -10.03
CA PRO A 699 15.05 -3.10 -11.32
C PRO A 699 14.43 -3.92 -12.46
N ALA A 700 13.16 -3.65 -12.76
CA ALA A 700 12.39 -4.44 -13.70
C ALA A 700 12.80 -4.15 -15.14
N SER A 701 12.87 -2.88 -15.54
CA SER A 701 13.21 -2.47 -16.90
C SER A 701 14.08 -1.22 -16.88
N THR A 702 15.21 -1.25 -17.59
CA THR A 702 16.20 -0.18 -17.54
C THR A 702 15.73 1.12 -18.19
N GLY A 703 16.26 2.22 -17.67
CA GLY A 703 16.00 3.57 -18.15
C GLY A 703 15.69 4.49 -16.98
N ARG A 704 15.81 5.80 -17.23
CA ARG A 704 15.57 6.82 -16.21
C ARG A 704 14.70 7.91 -16.79
N ILE A 705 13.60 8.22 -16.14
CA ILE A 705 12.66 9.24 -16.59
C ILE A 705 12.05 9.96 -15.39
N THR A 706 11.68 11.22 -15.59
CA THR A 706 10.90 11.99 -14.61
C THR A 706 9.52 12.26 -15.18
N GLY A 707 8.48 11.93 -14.44
CA GLY A 707 7.10 12.08 -14.88
C GLY A 707 6.14 12.34 -13.73
N ILE A 708 4.88 12.57 -14.09
CA ILE A 708 3.79 12.79 -13.14
C ILE A 708 3.17 11.44 -12.79
N VAL A 709 3.05 11.15 -11.50
CA VAL A 709 2.43 9.94 -10.97
C VAL A 709 0.94 9.94 -11.25
N ARG A 710 0.45 8.79 -11.72
CA ARG A 710 -0.96 8.41 -11.70
C ARG A 710 -1.10 7.11 -10.91
N VAL A 711 -1.67 7.19 -9.71
CA VAL A 711 -2.01 6.00 -8.92
C VAL A 711 -3.34 5.44 -9.44
N MET A 712 -3.35 4.14 -9.73
CA MET A 712 -4.49 3.42 -10.29
C MET A 712 -4.80 2.20 -9.43
N HIS A 713 -6.05 2.10 -8.98
CA HIS A 713 -6.55 1.04 -8.12
C HIS A 713 -7.27 -0.06 -8.91
N GLY A 714 -7.78 0.25 -10.09
CA GLY A 714 -8.51 -0.71 -10.91
C GLY A 714 -8.88 -0.20 -12.30
N PRO A 715 -9.60 -1.01 -13.10
CA PRO A 715 -10.09 -0.64 -14.43
C PRO A 715 -10.92 0.65 -14.47
N GLU A 716 -11.61 0.98 -13.39
CA GLU A 716 -12.39 2.20 -13.21
C GLU A 716 -11.56 3.48 -13.39
N ASP A 717 -10.26 3.43 -13.11
CA ASP A 717 -9.37 4.60 -13.18
C ASP A 717 -8.78 4.81 -14.58
N PHE A 718 -8.96 3.87 -15.51
CA PHE A 718 -8.21 3.86 -16.78
C PHE A 718 -8.45 5.09 -17.65
N ASP A 719 -9.66 5.65 -17.60
CA ASP A 719 -10.01 6.86 -18.33
C ASP A 719 -9.27 8.11 -17.84
N SER A 720 -8.73 8.06 -16.62
CA SER A 720 -7.96 9.16 -16.02
C SER A 720 -6.47 9.15 -16.38
N PHE A 721 -5.96 8.06 -16.97
CA PHE A 721 -4.55 7.90 -17.30
C PHE A 721 -4.20 8.65 -18.59
N LEU A 722 -3.20 9.53 -18.52
CA LEU A 722 -2.76 10.32 -19.67
C LEU A 722 -1.43 9.81 -20.23
N GLU A 723 -1.22 10.01 -21.54
CA GLU A 723 0.05 9.66 -22.18
C GLU A 723 1.22 10.43 -21.54
N GLY A 724 2.30 9.72 -21.25
CA GLY A 724 3.50 10.27 -20.62
C GLY A 724 3.47 10.32 -19.09
N GLU A 725 2.41 9.85 -18.44
CA GLU A 725 2.36 9.70 -16.97
C GLU A 725 3.12 8.45 -16.49
N VAL A 726 3.50 8.46 -15.21
CA VAL A 726 4.07 7.31 -14.49
C VAL A 726 2.93 6.50 -13.90
N LEU A 727 2.72 5.29 -14.42
CA LEU A 727 1.71 4.35 -13.94
C LEU A 727 2.13 3.76 -12.59
N VAL A 728 1.32 3.95 -11.55
CA VAL A 728 1.54 3.38 -10.21
C VAL A 728 0.35 2.51 -9.83
N ALA A 729 0.56 1.21 -9.59
CA ALA A 729 -0.53 0.27 -9.28
C ALA A 729 -0.11 -0.84 -8.29
N LYS A 730 -1.06 -1.50 -7.61
CA LYS A 730 -0.73 -2.60 -6.68
C LYS A 730 -0.05 -3.77 -7.40
N SER A 731 -0.56 -4.13 -8.56
CA SER A 731 0.00 -5.10 -9.49
C SER A 731 -0.59 -4.83 -10.87
N THR A 732 0.02 -5.36 -11.92
CA THR A 732 -0.53 -5.31 -13.28
C THR A 732 -0.67 -6.72 -13.83
N ALA A 733 -1.86 -7.02 -14.35
CA ALA A 733 -2.17 -8.23 -15.11
C ALA A 733 -2.25 -7.91 -16.62
N PRO A 734 -2.36 -8.89 -17.53
CA PRO A 734 -2.41 -8.64 -18.97
C PRO A 734 -3.45 -7.62 -19.45
N ALA A 735 -4.57 -7.47 -18.73
CA ALA A 735 -5.59 -6.46 -19.03
C ALA A 735 -5.09 -5.01 -18.91
N TRP A 736 -3.97 -4.76 -18.21
CA TRP A 736 -3.34 -3.44 -18.05
C TRP A 736 -2.39 -3.08 -19.20
N THR A 737 -1.98 -4.05 -20.03
CA THR A 737 -1.01 -3.88 -21.12
C THR A 737 -1.31 -2.68 -22.04
N PRO A 738 -2.57 -2.36 -22.39
CA PRO A 738 -2.87 -1.16 -23.19
C PRO A 738 -2.33 0.15 -22.59
N LEU A 739 -2.30 0.28 -21.26
CA LEU A 739 -1.78 1.48 -20.59
C LEU A 739 -0.25 1.59 -20.69
N PHE A 740 0.46 0.47 -20.90
CA PHE A 740 1.92 0.47 -21.01
C PHE A 740 2.33 1.24 -22.26
N ALA A 741 1.57 1.16 -23.36
CA ALA A 741 1.85 1.93 -24.58
C ALA A 741 1.84 3.47 -24.35
N LEU A 742 1.07 3.92 -23.36
CA LEU A 742 0.90 5.32 -22.97
C LEU A 742 1.88 5.76 -21.87
N ALA A 743 2.32 4.84 -21.02
CA ALA A 743 3.09 5.14 -19.82
C ALA A 743 4.53 5.59 -20.13
N ALA A 744 5.01 6.58 -19.37
CA ALA A 744 6.42 7.00 -19.36
C ALA A 744 7.29 6.08 -18.49
N ALA A 745 6.73 5.60 -17.37
CA ALA A 745 7.36 4.62 -16.47
C ALA A 745 6.29 3.83 -15.70
N ILE A 746 6.68 2.71 -15.11
CA ILE A 746 5.80 1.82 -14.36
C ILE A 746 6.37 1.58 -12.95
N ILE A 747 5.51 1.71 -11.94
CA ILE A 747 5.79 1.39 -10.54
C ILE A 747 4.72 0.43 -10.04
N THR A 748 5.12 -0.71 -9.47
CA THR A 748 4.15 -1.63 -8.84
C THR A 748 4.56 -2.09 -7.45
N ASP A 749 3.59 -2.14 -6.53
CA ASP A 749 3.79 -2.65 -5.15
C ASP A 749 4.15 -4.13 -5.16
N GLY A 750 3.49 -4.87 -6.05
CA GLY A 750 3.74 -6.26 -6.31
C GLY A 750 4.59 -6.51 -7.55
N GLY A 751 4.88 -7.79 -7.79
CA GLY A 751 5.66 -8.24 -8.93
C GLY A 751 7.13 -8.53 -8.59
N THR A 752 7.69 -9.42 -9.41
CA THR A 752 9.09 -9.82 -9.39
C THR A 752 9.73 -9.48 -10.74
N LEU A 753 11.05 -9.67 -10.87
CA LEU A 753 11.73 -9.52 -12.16
C LEU A 753 11.18 -10.42 -13.29
N ALA A 754 10.39 -11.44 -12.95
CA ALA A 754 9.74 -12.38 -13.87
C ALA A 754 8.23 -12.15 -14.03
N ALA A 755 7.65 -11.18 -13.31
CA ALA A 755 6.23 -10.84 -13.41
C ALA A 755 5.90 -10.18 -14.75
N HIS A 756 4.62 -10.22 -15.11
CA HIS A 756 4.06 -9.60 -16.32
C HIS A 756 4.55 -8.16 -16.54
N ALA A 757 4.40 -7.32 -15.50
CA ALA A 757 4.82 -5.92 -15.51
C ALA A 757 6.27 -5.73 -15.99
N SER A 758 7.18 -6.56 -15.46
CA SER A 758 8.62 -6.44 -15.71
C SER A 758 8.99 -6.77 -17.14
N LEU A 759 8.33 -7.76 -17.73
CA LEU A 759 8.64 -8.23 -19.07
C LEU A 759 8.04 -7.31 -20.14
N VAL A 760 6.76 -6.96 -19.99
CA VAL A 760 6.12 -6.00 -20.90
C VAL A 760 6.82 -4.64 -20.85
N ALA A 761 7.23 -4.16 -19.66
CA ALA A 761 8.02 -2.93 -19.58
C ALA A 761 9.34 -3.02 -20.39
N ARG A 762 10.02 -4.17 -20.37
CA ARG A 762 11.25 -4.38 -21.18
C ARG A 762 10.96 -4.39 -22.67
N GLU A 763 9.90 -5.06 -23.09
CA GLU A 763 9.49 -5.17 -24.49
C GLU A 763 9.19 -3.81 -25.10
N PHE A 764 8.51 -2.96 -24.33
CA PHE A 764 8.16 -1.58 -24.71
C PHE A 764 9.32 -0.59 -24.45
N GLY A 765 10.39 -1.02 -23.79
CA GLY A 765 11.53 -0.16 -23.43
C GLY A 765 11.19 0.92 -22.40
N ILE A 766 10.19 0.68 -21.55
CA ILE A 766 9.70 1.61 -20.53
C ILE A 766 10.45 1.35 -19.22
N PRO A 767 10.99 2.38 -18.56
CA PRO A 767 11.57 2.24 -17.22
C PRO A 767 10.56 1.67 -16.22
N ALA A 768 10.93 0.64 -15.47
CA ALA A 768 10.03 0.03 -14.49
C ALA A 768 10.71 -0.38 -13.18
N VAL A 769 10.00 -0.16 -12.07
CA VAL A 769 10.35 -0.60 -10.71
C VAL A 769 9.17 -1.38 -10.14
N VAL A 770 9.38 -2.64 -9.75
CA VAL A 770 8.30 -3.52 -9.26
C VAL A 770 8.62 -4.07 -7.88
N GLY A 771 7.62 -4.56 -7.15
CA GLY A 771 7.86 -5.14 -5.83
C GLY A 771 8.28 -4.09 -4.79
N THR A 772 7.80 -2.85 -4.92
CA THR A 772 8.06 -1.77 -3.95
C THR A 772 7.39 -2.02 -2.60
N GLY A 773 6.38 -2.89 -2.56
CA GLY A 773 5.63 -3.26 -1.36
C GLY A 773 4.42 -2.36 -1.11
N ASP A 774 4.62 -1.03 -1.17
CA ASP A 774 3.66 -0.03 -0.70
C ASP A 774 3.77 1.33 -1.44
N ALA A 775 4.32 1.39 -2.65
CA ALA A 775 4.40 2.62 -3.44
C ALA A 775 3.04 3.25 -3.73
N THR A 776 1.96 2.47 -3.86
CA THR A 776 0.60 3.01 -4.05
C THR A 776 0.06 3.72 -2.81
N LEU A 777 0.65 3.44 -1.63
CA LEU A 777 0.33 4.12 -0.38
C LEU A 777 1.25 5.31 -0.11
N GLN A 778 2.49 5.27 -0.63
CA GLN A 778 3.48 6.32 -0.45
C GLN A 778 3.38 7.45 -1.50
N LEU A 779 3.00 7.15 -2.73
CA LEU A 779 2.91 8.10 -3.83
C LEU A 779 1.49 8.63 -4.02
N ARG A 780 1.36 9.87 -4.49
CA ARG A 780 0.07 10.51 -4.77
C ARG A 780 -0.08 10.86 -6.24
N THR A 781 -1.28 10.72 -6.80
CA THR A 781 -1.59 11.20 -8.14
C THR A 781 -1.28 12.69 -8.27
N GLY A 782 -0.58 13.07 -9.36
CA GLY A 782 -0.07 14.42 -9.59
C GLY A 782 1.33 14.69 -9.04
N GLN A 783 1.89 13.80 -8.22
CA GLN A 783 3.25 13.93 -7.69
C GLN A 783 4.28 13.73 -8.80
N ARG A 784 5.34 14.54 -8.81
CA ARG A 784 6.45 14.36 -9.75
C ARG A 784 7.50 13.42 -9.16
N VAL A 785 7.89 12.40 -9.92
CA VAL A 785 8.88 11.40 -9.50
C VAL A 785 9.89 11.14 -10.59
N THR A 786 11.13 10.84 -10.21
CA THR A 786 12.14 10.26 -11.07
C THR A 786 12.17 8.75 -10.86
N VAL A 787 11.86 7.98 -11.89
CA VAL A 787 11.97 6.52 -11.89
C VAL A 787 13.29 6.13 -12.53
N ASP A 788 14.13 5.41 -11.79
CA ASP A 788 15.31 4.73 -12.31
C ASP A 788 15.08 3.22 -12.26
N GLY A 789 14.59 2.67 -13.37
CA GLY A 789 14.28 1.24 -13.48
C GLY A 789 15.52 0.36 -13.64
N GLY A 790 16.71 0.95 -13.88
CA GLY A 790 17.98 0.23 -13.86
C GLY A 790 18.52 0.04 -12.45
N ALA A 791 18.33 1.04 -11.58
CA ALA A 791 18.69 0.97 -10.17
C ALA A 791 17.60 0.35 -9.30
N GLY A 792 16.35 0.32 -9.76
CA GLY A 792 15.22 -0.17 -8.98
C GLY A 792 14.72 0.85 -7.96
N ILE A 793 14.87 2.15 -8.27
CA ILE A 793 14.62 3.23 -7.32
C ILE A 793 13.64 4.24 -7.93
N VAL A 794 12.72 4.74 -7.10
CA VAL A 794 11.85 5.87 -7.41
C VAL A 794 12.15 6.99 -6.44
N ILE A 795 12.47 8.18 -6.97
CA ILE A 795 12.83 9.35 -6.18
C ILE A 795 11.73 10.39 -6.32
N PRO A 796 10.96 10.70 -5.26
CA PRO A 796 10.09 11.86 -5.24
C PRO A 796 10.89 13.13 -5.48
N THR A 797 10.54 13.88 -6.54
CA THR A 797 11.13 15.22 -6.72
C THR A 797 10.24 16.20 -5.97
N GLY A 798 10.72 16.73 -4.84
CA GLY A 798 10.06 17.85 -4.17
C GLY A 798 9.82 18.99 -5.18
N ARG A 799 8.75 19.77 -5.00
CA ARG A 799 8.52 20.97 -5.82
C ARG A 799 9.69 21.93 -5.56
N GLY A 800 10.73 21.82 -6.38
CA GLY A 800 11.76 22.83 -6.45
C GLY A 800 11.07 24.14 -6.77
N ASN A 801 11.21 25.10 -5.86
CA ASN A 801 10.79 26.50 -5.95
C ASN A 801 10.70 26.93 -7.42
N SER A 802 9.49 26.88 -8.00
CA SER A 802 9.26 27.45 -9.31
C SER A 802 9.28 28.95 -9.09
N GLY A 803 10.46 29.56 -9.28
CA GLY A 803 10.54 30.97 -9.58
C GLY A 803 9.46 31.28 -10.60
N SER A 804 8.57 32.18 -10.21
CA SER A 804 7.47 32.69 -11.02
C SER A 804 7.97 32.94 -12.44
N PRO A 805 7.29 32.45 -13.49
CA PRO A 805 7.53 33.01 -14.80
C PRO A 805 7.10 34.47 -14.71
N LYS A 806 8.05 35.39 -14.92
CA LYS A 806 7.68 36.71 -15.42
C LYS A 806 7.04 36.44 -16.78
N TRP A 807 5.70 36.43 -16.80
CA TRP A 807 4.78 37.22 -17.62
C TRP A 807 3.38 36.61 -17.51
#